data_AF-A0A7R9QUY4-F1
#
_entry.id   AF-A0A7R9QUY4-F1
#
_cell.length_a   1.000
_cell.length_b   1.000
_cell.length_c   1.000
_cell.angle_alpha   90.00
_cell.angle_beta   90.00
_cell.angle_gamma   90.00
#
_symmetry.space_group_name_H-M   'P 1'
#
loop_
_entity.id
_entity.type
_entity.pdbx_description
1 polymer ?
#
loop_
_entity_poly.entity_id
_entity_poly.type
_entity_poly.pdbx_seq_one_letter_code
_entity_poly.pdbx_strand_id
1 'polypeptide(L)'
;VNSSSVKHSYPYCWRSETPLIYRAVPSWFVRVEQMSQALLDSNSNTYWVPDFVKEKRFGNWLRDARDWAVSRNRYWGTPIPLWVSDDGEEVVCIGSIEELERLSGQKVTDLHRESVDDIEIPSRMGKGMLKRVSEVFDCWFESGSMPYAQSHYPFENRKHFEENFPADFVCEGVDQTRGWFYTLVVLGTLLFGKAPFKNLICSGLVLAGDGQKMSKSKKNYPNPMDVVDKYGADALRLYLINSPIVRAENLRFHEEGVRDVLKDVFLPWFNAYRFLVQNIEWFEKQNRVKFAYDQSLVEHCDNVMDKWISSFTQSLVRFVKQEMKAYRLYTVVPRLIKFVDNLTNWYVRMNRKRLKGDEGRDDTNKALHTLYSVLMTMIEMMAPFTPFITEYMYQNLKQLKSGKDVPKSVHFLMHSPVRDEIIDEAVERQVSRMQTVVEVGRVLRDCLRPSLVRFVKQEMKAYRLYTVVPRLIKFVDNLTNWYVRMNRKRLKGDEGRDDTNKALHTLYSVLMTMIEMMAPFTPFITEYMYQNLKQLKSGKDVPKSVHFLMHSPVRDEIIDEAVERQVSRMQTVVEVGRVLRDRRTMPLKYPLPDVVIVSKDEKVLSDVQTLERYIVNELNVRKVTVTTEKDRYGIQLKAEPDIKALGLRLRNESKAVIQAIRELTDADLQRYQKKKDRYGIQLKAEPDIKALGLRLRNESKAVIQAIRELTDADLQRYQKSPNDFSVSGHRLEAGELRVKYTLGGELSTELSDTYEAESDGDILVLLNVKPDRHMMDEGVAREVINRIQKLRKKARLVPSDEVVVYHKGTAGDLARVVDEFNEFIANTLKAALKPMPATLPKGWHQVIAEKETIKDVTIEFVIASQNEKLCNTGAKESAKVNGSQQVLTNGLDIKSDDKSANNPKPVKNSPNKRTSSTSGVGSSEGVSEPPFCKYFNIELCTKEGKTDRKATVLLENPIGEYITSGHELDRNVI
;
A
#
# COMPACT_ATOMS: atom_id res chain seq x y z
N VAL A 1 -51.43 9.33 13.32
CA VAL A 1 -50.02 9.33 13.81
C VAL A 1 -49.13 9.74 12.65
N ASN A 2 -48.35 10.81 12.77
CA ASN A 2 -47.42 11.21 11.70
C ASN A 2 -46.30 10.18 11.59
N SER A 3 -46.13 9.58 10.41
CA SER A 3 -45.07 8.60 10.13
C SER A 3 -43.75 9.30 9.82
N SER A 4 -43.10 9.87 10.85
CA SER A 4 -41.73 10.35 10.76
C SER A 4 -40.74 9.18 10.80
N SER A 5 -39.86 9.07 9.80
CA SER A 5 -38.75 8.11 9.82
C SER A 5 -37.56 8.65 10.61
N VAL A 6 -36.88 7.78 11.36
CA VAL A 6 -35.67 8.10 12.14
C VAL A 6 -34.55 7.16 11.71
N LYS A 7 -33.39 7.72 11.38
CA LYS A 7 -32.18 6.95 11.03
C LYS A 7 -31.28 6.86 12.27
N HIS A 8 -31.15 5.65 12.83
CA HIS A 8 -30.30 5.37 13.98
C HIS A 8 -29.54 4.05 13.82
N SER A 9 -28.57 3.78 14.71
CA SER A 9 -27.97 2.46 14.84
C SER A 9 -28.86 1.55 15.68
N TYR A 10 -29.08 0.33 15.22
CA TYR A 10 -29.89 -0.68 15.88
C TYR A 10 -29.10 -2.00 16.01
N PRO A 11 -29.28 -2.81 17.06
CA PRO A 11 -28.55 -4.07 17.21
C PRO A 11 -29.12 -5.20 16.34
N TYR A 12 -28.24 -5.97 15.72
CA TYR A 12 -28.56 -7.11 14.85
C TYR A 12 -27.87 -8.37 15.34
N CYS A 13 -28.43 -9.54 15.03
CA CYS A 13 -27.82 -10.83 15.29
C CYS A 13 -26.52 -10.96 14.48
N TRP A 14 -25.40 -11.18 15.18
CA TRP A 14 -24.06 -11.31 14.58
C TRP A 14 -23.87 -12.53 13.65
N ARG A 15 -24.86 -13.44 13.61
CA ARG A 15 -24.89 -14.62 12.73
C ARG A 15 -25.86 -14.48 11.55
N SER A 16 -27.09 -14.07 11.81
CA SER A 16 -28.19 -14.08 10.82
C SER A 16 -28.51 -12.71 10.23
N GLU A 17 -27.88 -11.63 10.70
CA GLU A 17 -28.16 -10.24 10.30
C GLU A 17 -29.65 -9.85 10.44
N THR A 18 -30.38 -10.50 11.36
CA THR A 18 -31.76 -10.17 11.73
C THR A 18 -31.78 -9.14 12.87
N PRO A 19 -32.69 -8.13 12.87
CA PRO A 19 -32.82 -7.19 13.98
C PRO A 19 -33.10 -7.92 15.30
N LEU A 20 -32.48 -7.47 16.40
CA LEU A 20 -32.71 -8.04 17.73
C LEU A 20 -33.87 -7.36 18.43
N ILE A 21 -34.54 -8.05 19.35
CA ILE A 21 -35.58 -7.48 20.22
C ILE A 21 -35.23 -7.81 21.67
N TYR A 22 -35.20 -6.78 22.52
CA TYR A 22 -35.04 -6.97 23.96
C TYR A 22 -36.36 -7.47 24.55
N ARG A 23 -36.32 -8.64 25.18
CA ARG A 23 -37.47 -9.27 25.85
C ARG A 23 -37.04 -9.96 27.14
N ALA A 24 -37.93 -10.02 28.13
CA ALA A 24 -37.70 -10.83 29.32
C ALA A 24 -37.80 -12.32 28.97
N VAL A 25 -36.81 -13.10 29.40
CA VAL A 25 -36.76 -14.56 29.32
C VAL A 25 -36.00 -15.11 30.53
N PRO A 26 -36.30 -16.33 31.01
CA PRO A 26 -35.40 -17.03 31.91
C PRO A 26 -34.07 -17.29 31.19
N SER A 27 -32.95 -17.08 31.89
CA SER A 27 -31.60 -17.33 31.39
C SER A 27 -30.63 -17.47 32.57
N TRP A 28 -29.56 -18.25 32.38
CA TRP A 28 -28.49 -18.41 33.36
C TRP A 28 -27.39 -17.37 33.10
N PHE A 29 -26.92 -16.74 34.17
CA PHE A 29 -25.93 -15.67 34.13
C PHE A 29 -24.70 -16.01 34.98
N VAL A 30 -23.51 -15.70 34.46
CA VAL A 30 -22.31 -15.54 35.30
C VAL A 30 -22.30 -14.11 35.83
N ARG A 31 -22.14 -13.96 37.15
CA ARG A 31 -22.04 -12.64 37.80
C ARG A 31 -20.71 -11.98 37.44
N VAL A 32 -20.75 -10.98 36.58
CA VAL A 32 -19.58 -10.25 36.06
C VAL A 32 -19.56 -8.79 36.53
N GLU A 33 -20.74 -8.17 36.72
CA GLU A 33 -20.83 -6.75 37.10
C GLU A 33 -20.13 -6.46 38.45
N GLN A 34 -20.13 -7.45 39.36
CA GLN A 34 -19.50 -7.35 40.68
C GLN A 34 -17.96 -7.49 40.67
N MET A 35 -17.37 -7.96 39.56
CA MET A 35 -15.91 -8.18 39.43
C MET A 35 -15.22 -7.18 38.49
N SER A 36 -15.90 -6.15 38.01
CA SER A 36 -15.34 -5.19 37.04
C SER A 36 -13.99 -4.59 37.46
N GLN A 37 -13.77 -4.34 38.76
CA GLN A 37 -12.46 -3.90 39.26
C GLN A 37 -11.39 -5.01 39.12
N ALA A 38 -11.68 -6.24 39.56
CA ALA A 38 -10.75 -7.36 39.42
C ALA A 38 -10.42 -7.68 37.95
N LEU A 39 -11.38 -7.49 37.03
CA LEU A 39 -11.14 -7.61 35.58
C LEU A 39 -10.23 -6.50 35.05
N LEU A 40 -10.39 -5.26 35.54
CA LEU A 40 -9.51 -4.15 35.21
C LEU A 40 -8.09 -4.37 35.74
N ASP A 41 -7.94 -4.86 36.98
CA ASP A 41 -6.66 -5.18 37.61
C ASP A 41 -5.96 -6.35 36.89
N SER A 42 -6.72 -7.41 36.58
CA SER A 42 -6.27 -8.56 35.78
C SER A 42 -5.81 -8.11 34.39
N ASN A 43 -6.60 -7.31 33.68
CA ASN A 43 -6.21 -6.69 32.41
C ASN A 43 -4.97 -5.79 32.57
N SER A 44 -4.83 -5.05 33.68
CA SER A 44 -3.69 -4.15 33.91
C SER A 44 -2.34 -4.89 33.90
N ASN A 45 -2.32 -6.15 34.37
CA ASN A 45 -1.17 -7.05 34.42
C ASN A 45 -0.75 -7.64 33.05
N THR A 46 -1.44 -7.30 31.96
CA THR A 46 -1.13 -7.79 30.61
C THR A 46 -0.50 -6.71 29.72
N TYR A 47 0.37 -7.10 28.79
CA TYR A 47 0.97 -6.19 27.79
C TYR A 47 0.26 -6.32 26.44
N TRP A 48 -0.15 -5.21 25.83
CA TRP A 48 -0.91 -5.21 24.57
C TRP A 48 -0.23 -4.34 23.52
N VAL A 49 -0.12 -4.84 22.30
CA VAL A 49 0.33 -4.06 21.15
C VAL A 49 -0.86 -3.91 20.17
N PRO A 50 -1.37 -2.70 19.92
CA PRO A 50 -1.01 -1.41 20.52
C PRO A 50 -1.79 -1.10 21.83
N ASP A 51 -1.15 -0.36 22.74
CA ASP A 51 -1.67 -0.06 24.10
C ASP A 51 -3.07 0.56 24.13
N PHE A 52 -3.42 1.38 23.12
CA PHE A 52 -4.73 2.05 23.09
C PHE A 52 -5.91 1.06 23.01
N VAL A 53 -5.69 -0.17 22.54
CA VAL A 53 -6.73 -1.21 22.52
C VAL A 53 -7.03 -1.67 23.95
N LYS A 54 -5.99 -1.95 24.75
CA LYS A 54 -6.09 -2.32 26.17
C LYS A 54 -6.86 -1.27 26.97
N GLU A 55 -6.44 -0.01 26.85
CA GLU A 55 -7.01 1.09 27.65
C GLU A 55 -8.41 1.48 27.19
N LYS A 56 -8.57 1.76 25.88
CA LYS A 56 -9.78 2.44 25.38
C LYS A 56 -10.83 1.51 24.81
N ARG A 57 -10.44 0.48 24.03
CA ARG A 57 -11.42 -0.43 23.42
C ARG A 57 -11.86 -1.51 24.40
N PHE A 58 -10.92 -2.10 25.12
CA PHE A 58 -11.18 -3.21 26.03
C PHE A 58 -11.46 -2.71 27.45
N GLY A 59 -10.56 -1.92 28.05
CA GLY A 59 -10.68 -1.41 29.43
C GLY A 59 -11.95 -0.61 29.70
N ASN A 60 -12.37 0.29 28.80
CA ASN A 60 -13.64 1.00 28.98
C ASN A 60 -14.85 0.06 29.03
N TRP A 61 -14.80 -1.06 28.32
CA TRP A 61 -15.91 -2.00 28.23
C TRP A 61 -15.90 -3.03 29.36
N LEU A 62 -14.73 -3.34 29.94
CA LEU A 62 -14.65 -4.05 31.22
C LEU A 62 -15.23 -3.21 32.38
N ARG A 63 -15.08 -1.89 32.34
CA ARG A 63 -15.66 -0.98 33.36
C ARG A 63 -17.19 -1.01 33.38
N ASP A 64 -17.80 -1.04 32.20
CA ASP A 64 -19.25 -1.02 32.01
C ASP A 64 -19.83 -2.44 31.79
N ALA A 65 -19.07 -3.49 32.16
CA ALA A 65 -19.45 -4.88 31.98
C ALA A 65 -20.69 -5.23 32.81
N ARG A 66 -21.57 -6.04 32.20
CA ARG A 66 -22.80 -6.57 32.82
C ARG A 66 -22.68 -8.08 32.95
N ASP A 67 -23.52 -8.64 33.83
CA ASP A 67 -23.63 -10.09 34.01
C ASP A 67 -23.82 -10.81 32.67
N TRP A 68 -23.02 -11.85 32.47
CA TRP A 68 -22.92 -12.53 31.19
C TRP A 68 -24.00 -13.61 31.11
N ALA A 69 -25.02 -13.39 30.28
CA ALA A 69 -25.99 -14.42 29.92
C ALA A 69 -25.25 -15.56 29.20
N VAL A 70 -25.04 -16.68 29.88
CA VAL A 70 -24.32 -17.85 29.38
C VAL A 70 -25.23 -18.94 28.82
N SER A 71 -26.52 -18.97 29.15
CA SER A 71 -27.44 -19.96 28.57
C SER A 71 -27.90 -19.61 27.16
N ARG A 72 -28.07 -20.64 26.33
CA ARG A 72 -28.58 -20.55 24.96
C ARG A 72 -29.64 -21.63 24.74
N ASN A 73 -30.85 -21.24 24.33
CA ASN A 73 -31.88 -22.20 23.90
C ASN A 73 -31.54 -22.73 22.49
N ARG A 74 -30.58 -23.65 22.42
CA ARG A 74 -30.04 -24.26 21.19
C ARG A 74 -29.87 -25.77 21.40
N TYR A 75 -29.59 -26.48 20.31
CA TYR A 75 -29.36 -27.93 20.31
C TYR A 75 -27.87 -28.26 20.40
N TRP A 76 -27.08 -27.76 19.44
CA TRP A 76 -25.63 -27.97 19.40
C TRP A 76 -24.87 -26.96 20.28
N GLY A 77 -24.04 -27.48 21.18
CA GLY A 77 -23.22 -26.77 22.17
C GLY A 77 -23.09 -27.60 23.45
N THR A 78 -22.13 -27.30 24.32
CA THR A 78 -21.97 -28.04 25.59
C THR A 78 -23.22 -27.86 26.48
N PRO A 79 -23.90 -28.93 26.91
CA PRO A 79 -25.05 -28.83 27.82
C PRO A 79 -24.68 -28.21 29.17
N ILE A 80 -25.57 -27.38 29.72
CA ILE A 80 -25.38 -26.83 31.07
C ILE A 80 -25.66 -27.95 32.09
N PRO A 81 -24.70 -28.28 32.99
CA PRO A 81 -24.79 -29.45 33.87
C PRO A 81 -25.56 -29.14 35.16
N LEU A 82 -26.73 -28.53 35.03
CA LEU A 82 -27.62 -28.20 36.15
C LEU A 82 -28.87 -29.08 36.11
N TRP A 83 -29.06 -29.88 37.16
CA TRP A 83 -30.26 -30.68 37.41
C TRP A 83 -31.14 -29.96 38.43
N VAL A 84 -32.43 -29.81 38.13
CA VAL A 84 -33.33 -28.89 38.82
C VAL A 84 -34.66 -29.59 39.14
N SER A 85 -35.28 -29.26 40.27
CA SER A 85 -36.64 -29.70 40.62
C SER A 85 -37.70 -29.00 39.77
N ASP A 86 -38.88 -29.60 39.59
CA ASP A 86 -39.98 -28.99 38.80
C ASP A 86 -40.42 -27.61 39.34
N ASP A 87 -40.19 -27.33 40.64
CA ASP A 87 -40.44 -26.03 41.29
C ASP A 87 -39.26 -25.05 41.29
N GLY A 88 -38.07 -25.49 40.85
CA GLY A 88 -36.87 -24.65 40.75
C GLY A 88 -36.13 -24.36 42.06
N GLU A 89 -36.55 -24.90 43.21
CA GLU A 89 -35.92 -24.59 44.50
C GLU A 89 -34.69 -25.47 44.81
N GLU A 90 -34.60 -26.68 44.25
CA GLU A 90 -33.41 -27.54 44.35
C GLU A 90 -32.66 -27.52 43.03
N VAL A 91 -31.36 -27.17 43.07
CA VAL A 91 -30.46 -27.12 41.91
C VAL A 91 -29.16 -27.84 42.25
N VAL A 92 -28.80 -28.85 41.46
CA VAL A 92 -27.55 -29.62 41.59
C VAL A 92 -26.68 -29.34 40.36
N CYS A 93 -25.47 -28.82 40.59
CA CYS A 93 -24.47 -28.63 39.54
C CYS A 93 -23.51 -29.81 39.51
N ILE A 94 -23.44 -30.51 38.39
CA ILE A 94 -22.59 -31.69 38.21
C ILE A 94 -21.21 -31.29 37.69
N GLY A 95 -20.16 -31.67 38.40
CA GLY A 95 -18.77 -31.28 38.10
C GLY A 95 -18.00 -32.26 37.22
N SER A 96 -18.42 -33.54 37.12
CA SER A 96 -17.71 -34.57 36.36
C SER A 96 -18.64 -35.69 35.87
N ILE A 97 -18.14 -36.50 34.92
CA ILE A 97 -18.83 -37.72 34.47
C ILE A 97 -19.01 -38.68 35.65
N GLU A 98 -17.96 -38.92 36.44
CA GLU A 98 -18.02 -39.79 37.64
C GLU A 98 -19.08 -39.32 38.65
N GLU A 99 -19.26 -38.02 38.84
CA GLU A 99 -20.33 -37.49 39.68
C GLU A 99 -21.73 -37.77 39.10
N LEU A 100 -21.89 -37.63 37.77
CA LEU A 100 -23.13 -37.99 37.09
C LEU A 100 -23.44 -39.48 37.23
N GLU A 101 -22.46 -40.36 37.01
CA GLU A 101 -22.63 -41.82 37.17
C GLU A 101 -23.04 -42.17 38.61
N ARG A 102 -22.39 -41.54 39.61
CA ARG A 102 -22.65 -41.78 41.04
C ARG A 102 -24.04 -41.31 41.48
N LEU A 103 -24.58 -40.25 40.87
CA LEU A 103 -25.86 -39.65 41.28
C LEU A 103 -27.06 -40.15 40.48
N SER A 104 -26.88 -40.51 39.21
CA SER A 104 -27.94 -41.07 38.35
C SER A 104 -27.96 -42.60 38.28
N GLY A 105 -26.83 -43.25 38.59
CA GLY A 105 -26.62 -44.68 38.34
C GLY A 105 -26.39 -45.05 36.87
N GLN A 106 -26.39 -44.08 35.95
CA GLN A 106 -26.21 -44.29 34.52
C GLN A 106 -24.78 -43.95 34.06
N LYS A 107 -24.21 -44.78 33.20
CA LYS A 107 -22.89 -44.52 32.60
C LYS A 107 -23.01 -43.72 31.31
N VAL A 108 -22.14 -42.73 31.13
CA VAL A 108 -22.23 -41.76 30.05
C VAL A 108 -20.87 -41.55 29.38
N THR A 109 -20.80 -41.75 28.07
CA THR A 109 -19.59 -41.52 27.27
C THR A 109 -19.68 -40.31 26.35
N ASP A 110 -20.90 -39.88 25.99
CA ASP A 110 -21.16 -38.66 25.23
C ASP A 110 -21.98 -37.68 26.09
N LEU A 111 -21.52 -36.44 26.16
CA LEU A 111 -22.13 -35.38 26.96
C LEU A 111 -22.98 -34.41 26.12
N HIS A 112 -23.26 -34.71 24.85
CA HIS A 112 -24.23 -33.95 24.05
C HIS A 112 -25.68 -34.21 24.49
N ARG A 113 -26.58 -33.26 24.20
CA ARG A 113 -27.97 -33.22 24.71
C ARG A 113 -28.73 -34.53 24.52
N GLU A 114 -28.63 -35.11 23.33
CA GLU A 114 -29.25 -36.37 22.94
C GLU A 114 -28.86 -37.58 23.81
N SER A 115 -27.77 -37.46 24.58
CA SER A 115 -27.28 -38.49 25.49
C SER A 115 -27.49 -38.16 26.97
N VAL A 116 -27.82 -36.91 27.33
CA VAL A 116 -27.90 -36.45 28.73
C VAL A 116 -29.22 -35.80 29.16
N ASP A 117 -30.10 -35.42 28.22
CA ASP A 117 -31.36 -34.75 28.55
C ASP A 117 -32.36 -35.68 29.27
N ASP A 118 -32.31 -36.99 29.00
CA ASP A 118 -33.17 -38.02 29.62
C ASP A 118 -32.64 -38.57 30.96
N ILE A 119 -31.47 -38.10 31.43
CA ILE A 119 -30.87 -38.57 32.68
C ILE A 119 -31.49 -37.83 33.86
N GLU A 120 -32.06 -38.57 34.80
CA GLU A 120 -32.66 -38.04 36.04
C GLU A 120 -31.77 -38.31 37.27
N ILE A 121 -31.90 -37.45 38.29
CA ILE A 121 -31.17 -37.58 39.56
C ILE A 121 -32.16 -37.51 40.74
N PRO A 122 -32.13 -38.44 41.72
CA PRO A 122 -32.99 -38.36 42.90
C PRO A 122 -32.75 -37.10 43.74
N SER A 123 -33.83 -36.37 44.03
CA SER A 123 -33.82 -35.21 44.92
C SER A 123 -33.38 -35.57 46.35
N ARG A 124 -32.53 -34.73 46.97
CA ARG A 124 -32.19 -34.86 48.39
C ARG A 124 -33.19 -34.18 49.32
N MET A 125 -34.04 -33.31 48.77
CA MET A 125 -35.12 -32.60 49.48
C MET A 125 -36.48 -33.32 49.38
N GLY A 126 -36.53 -34.52 48.77
CA GLY A 126 -37.77 -35.29 48.59
C GLY A 126 -38.68 -34.82 47.46
N LYS A 127 -38.17 -33.97 46.56
CA LYS A 127 -38.88 -33.37 45.41
C LYS A 127 -38.95 -34.28 44.17
N GLY A 128 -38.95 -35.60 44.36
CA GLY A 128 -38.96 -36.58 43.27
C GLY A 128 -37.63 -36.66 42.51
N MET A 129 -37.71 -36.59 41.17
CA MET A 129 -36.56 -36.67 40.27
C MET A 129 -36.22 -35.30 39.69
N LEU A 130 -34.95 -34.89 39.83
CA LEU A 130 -34.40 -33.68 39.22
C LEU A 130 -34.07 -33.94 37.75
N LYS A 131 -34.30 -32.95 36.89
CA LYS A 131 -34.06 -33.01 35.43
C LYS A 131 -33.07 -31.95 34.98
N ARG A 132 -32.30 -32.22 33.93
CA ARG A 132 -31.36 -31.25 33.37
C ARG A 132 -32.11 -30.03 32.81
N VAL A 133 -31.59 -28.82 33.02
CA VAL A 133 -32.07 -27.61 32.33
C VAL A 133 -31.98 -27.79 30.81
N SER A 134 -32.88 -27.21 30.02
CA SER A 134 -32.91 -27.44 28.57
C SER A 134 -31.71 -26.86 27.80
N GLU A 135 -31.05 -25.85 28.38
CA GLU A 135 -30.11 -24.99 27.67
C GLU A 135 -28.69 -25.57 27.54
N VAL A 136 -27.99 -25.07 26.53
CA VAL A 136 -26.54 -25.25 26.31
C VAL A 136 -25.79 -23.95 26.61
N PHE A 137 -24.49 -24.04 26.77
CA PHE A 137 -23.62 -22.88 26.96
C PHE A 137 -23.51 -21.99 25.71
N ASP A 138 -23.11 -20.75 25.96
CA ASP A 138 -22.59 -19.83 24.95
C ASP A 138 -21.23 -20.35 24.43
N CYS A 139 -20.99 -20.37 23.12
CA CYS A 139 -19.72 -20.86 22.57
C CYS A 139 -18.50 -19.99 22.96
N TRP A 140 -18.74 -18.76 23.45
CA TRP A 140 -17.71 -17.93 24.06
C TRP A 140 -17.26 -18.44 25.45
N PHE A 141 -18.10 -19.24 26.14
CA PHE A 141 -17.75 -19.96 27.36
C PHE A 141 -16.83 -21.14 27.06
N GLU A 142 -17.16 -21.94 26.04
CA GLU A 142 -16.32 -23.04 25.55
C GLU A 142 -14.93 -22.53 25.13
N SER A 143 -14.87 -21.52 24.25
CA SER A 143 -13.61 -20.94 23.78
C SER A 143 -12.83 -20.16 24.84
N GLY A 144 -13.51 -19.53 25.81
CA GLY A 144 -12.87 -18.93 26.98
C GLY A 144 -12.32 -19.96 27.97
N SER A 145 -12.91 -21.16 28.02
CA SER A 145 -12.46 -22.29 28.85
C SER A 145 -11.24 -23.03 28.28
N MET A 146 -10.92 -22.78 27.00
CA MET A 146 -9.85 -23.43 26.25
C MET A 146 -8.51 -23.60 27.01
N PRO A 147 -7.98 -22.61 27.77
CA PRO A 147 -6.67 -22.72 28.40
C PRO A 147 -6.52 -23.92 29.34
N TYR A 148 -7.58 -24.26 30.10
CA TYR A 148 -7.61 -25.41 31.01
C TYR A 148 -8.32 -26.62 30.41
N ALA A 149 -9.39 -26.41 29.62
CA ALA A 149 -10.17 -27.48 29.01
C ALA A 149 -9.32 -28.32 28.02
N GLN A 150 -8.40 -27.71 27.27
CA GLN A 150 -7.50 -28.43 26.36
C GLN A 150 -6.60 -29.46 27.07
N SER A 151 -6.35 -29.27 28.36
CA SER A 151 -5.51 -30.14 29.19
C SER A 151 -6.32 -31.17 29.98
N HIS A 152 -7.65 -31.18 29.84
CA HIS A 152 -8.56 -31.95 30.71
C HIS A 152 -8.38 -31.60 32.21
N TYR A 153 -7.97 -30.36 32.52
CA TYR A 153 -7.89 -29.84 33.89
C TYR A 153 -9.31 -29.69 34.47
N PRO A 154 -9.56 -30.05 35.75
CA PRO A 154 -8.57 -30.41 36.78
C PRO A 154 -8.22 -31.91 36.86
N PHE A 155 -8.81 -32.76 36.04
CA PHE A 155 -8.70 -34.23 36.12
C PHE A 155 -7.32 -34.74 35.72
N GLU A 156 -6.77 -34.21 34.63
CA GLU A 156 -5.48 -34.60 34.08
C GLU A 156 -4.57 -33.39 33.81
N ASN A 157 -3.31 -33.67 33.48
CA ASN A 157 -2.29 -32.71 33.01
C ASN A 157 -2.14 -31.45 33.89
N ARG A 158 -2.52 -31.54 35.17
CA ARG A 158 -2.58 -30.42 36.11
C ARG A 158 -1.30 -29.59 36.14
N LYS A 159 -0.15 -30.27 36.28
CA LYS A 159 1.17 -29.63 36.26
C LYS A 159 1.44 -28.88 34.95
N HIS A 160 1.07 -29.45 33.81
CA HIS A 160 1.24 -28.80 32.50
C HIS A 160 0.41 -27.52 32.40
N PHE A 161 -0.84 -27.53 32.85
CA PHE A 161 -1.65 -26.29 32.93
C PHE A 161 -1.03 -25.28 33.90
N GLU A 162 -0.68 -25.68 35.12
CA GLU A 162 -0.12 -24.79 36.15
C GLU A 162 1.24 -24.17 35.77
N GLU A 163 2.06 -24.87 34.98
CA GLU A 163 3.34 -24.35 34.46
C GLU A 163 3.19 -23.43 33.23
N ASN A 164 2.13 -23.60 32.42
CA ASN A 164 1.92 -22.86 31.16
C ASN A 164 0.84 -21.76 31.25
N PHE A 165 0.14 -21.64 32.38
CA PHE A 165 -0.85 -20.59 32.64
C PHE A 165 -0.28 -19.53 33.61
N PRO A 166 -0.17 -18.24 33.21
CA PRO A 166 -0.72 -17.63 31.99
C PRO A 166 0.15 -17.83 30.74
N ALA A 167 -0.51 -17.89 29.58
CA ALA A 167 0.16 -18.04 28.29
C ALA A 167 1.08 -16.85 27.96
N ASP A 168 2.25 -17.09 27.39
CA ASP A 168 3.20 -16.01 27.09
C ASP A 168 2.70 -15.02 26.03
N PHE A 169 1.96 -15.48 25.02
CA PHE A 169 1.56 -14.67 23.88
C PHE A 169 0.26 -15.16 23.22
N VAL A 170 -0.62 -14.23 22.86
CA VAL A 170 -1.79 -14.46 21.98
C VAL A 170 -1.88 -13.37 20.91
N CYS A 171 -2.49 -13.67 19.75
CA CYS A 171 -2.68 -12.69 18.68
C CYS A 171 -3.94 -12.96 17.86
N GLU A 172 -4.90 -12.05 17.92
CA GLU A 172 -6.16 -12.12 17.17
C GLU A 172 -6.66 -10.72 16.75
N GLY A 173 -7.70 -10.70 15.93
CA GLY A 173 -8.34 -9.48 15.42
C GLY A 173 -8.97 -8.59 16.50
N VAL A 174 -9.06 -7.29 16.23
CA VAL A 174 -9.64 -6.26 17.11
C VAL A 174 -11.11 -6.51 17.46
N ASP A 175 -11.83 -7.30 16.68
CA ASP A 175 -13.17 -7.81 16.99
C ASP A 175 -13.19 -8.74 18.22
N GLN A 176 -12.10 -9.45 18.53
CA GLN A 176 -12.02 -10.32 19.72
C GLN A 176 -12.01 -9.56 21.05
N THR A 177 -11.89 -8.23 21.03
CA THR A 177 -12.15 -7.37 22.21
C THR A 177 -13.60 -7.41 22.72
N ARG A 178 -14.50 -8.09 21.99
CA ARG A 178 -15.89 -8.38 22.39
C ARG A 178 -16.24 -9.88 22.32
N GLY A 179 -15.23 -10.73 22.13
CA GLY A 179 -15.36 -12.18 22.01
C GLY A 179 -14.31 -12.87 22.87
N TRP A 180 -13.36 -13.55 22.25
CA TRP A 180 -12.44 -14.44 22.94
C TRP A 180 -11.57 -13.76 24.02
N PHE A 181 -11.08 -12.53 23.79
CA PHE A 181 -10.27 -11.83 24.80
C PHE A 181 -11.06 -11.51 26.07
N TYR A 182 -12.37 -11.26 25.95
CA TYR A 182 -13.21 -11.06 27.13
C TYR A 182 -13.34 -12.32 27.94
N THR A 183 -13.76 -13.43 27.32
CA THR A 183 -14.12 -14.62 28.07
C THR A 183 -12.90 -15.32 28.67
N LEU A 184 -11.74 -15.23 28.00
CA LEU A 184 -10.46 -15.55 28.61
C LEU A 184 -10.19 -14.73 29.89
N VAL A 185 -10.39 -13.41 29.86
CA VAL A 185 -10.11 -12.55 31.03
C VAL A 185 -11.13 -12.77 32.14
N VAL A 186 -12.41 -12.96 31.82
CA VAL A 186 -13.45 -13.30 32.80
C VAL A 186 -13.16 -14.63 33.47
N LEU A 187 -12.98 -15.71 32.71
CA LEU A 187 -12.77 -17.04 33.29
C LEU A 187 -11.41 -17.15 33.98
N GLY A 188 -10.34 -16.54 33.43
CA GLY A 188 -9.03 -16.44 34.07
C GLY A 188 -9.09 -15.74 35.44
N THR A 189 -9.83 -14.63 35.52
CA THR A 189 -9.97 -13.85 36.76
C THR A 189 -10.89 -14.55 37.76
N LEU A 190 -12.04 -15.07 37.31
CA LEU A 190 -13.04 -15.74 38.16
C LEU A 190 -12.53 -17.06 38.74
N LEU A 191 -11.88 -17.92 37.94
CA LEU A 191 -11.48 -19.27 38.36
C LEU A 191 -10.08 -19.31 38.98
N PHE A 192 -9.17 -18.42 38.57
CA PHE A 192 -7.76 -18.50 38.95
C PHE A 192 -7.18 -17.19 39.54
N GLY A 193 -7.96 -16.11 39.61
CA GLY A 193 -7.49 -14.81 40.12
C GLY A 193 -6.36 -14.19 39.29
N LYS A 194 -6.20 -14.60 38.02
CA LYS A 194 -5.05 -14.25 37.17
C LYS A 194 -5.50 -13.78 35.78
N ALA A 195 -4.66 -12.95 35.17
CA ALA A 195 -4.75 -12.70 33.75
C ALA A 195 -4.52 -14.01 32.96
N PRO A 196 -5.20 -14.25 31.84
CA PRO A 196 -5.07 -15.47 31.05
C PRO A 196 -3.79 -15.53 30.18
N PHE A 197 -3.21 -14.38 29.86
CA PHE A 197 -2.02 -14.24 29.01
C PHE A 197 -1.13 -13.09 29.48
N LYS A 198 0.16 -13.14 29.16
CA LYS A 198 1.15 -12.09 29.48
C LYS A 198 1.20 -11.01 28.40
N ASN A 199 1.28 -11.40 27.13
CA ASN A 199 1.40 -10.49 25.98
C ASN A 199 0.30 -10.74 24.93
N LEU A 200 -0.18 -9.67 24.29
CA LEU A 200 -1.19 -9.73 23.23
C LEU A 200 -0.83 -8.81 22.06
N ILE A 201 -0.86 -9.30 20.82
CA ILE A 201 -0.91 -8.45 19.62
C ILE A 201 -2.34 -8.40 19.12
N CYS A 202 -2.88 -7.19 18.96
CA CYS A 202 -4.22 -6.97 18.42
C CYS A 202 -4.12 -6.54 16.97
N SER A 203 -4.56 -7.40 16.05
CA SER A 203 -4.52 -7.11 14.62
C SER A 203 -5.77 -6.35 14.15
N GLY A 204 -5.62 -5.55 13.11
CA GLY A 204 -6.75 -4.88 12.44
C GLY A 204 -7.51 -5.84 11.53
N LEU A 205 -8.51 -5.33 10.80
CA LEU A 205 -9.28 -6.15 9.86
C LEU A 205 -8.71 -6.05 8.43
N VAL A 206 -8.56 -7.21 7.78
CA VAL A 206 -8.40 -7.26 6.32
C VAL A 206 -9.76 -6.98 5.66
N LEU A 207 -9.77 -5.99 4.78
CA LEU A 207 -10.92 -5.56 3.98
C LEU A 207 -10.65 -5.87 2.52
N ALA A 208 -11.73 -6.06 1.76
CA ALA A 208 -11.67 -6.09 0.30
C ALA A 208 -11.11 -4.77 -0.27
N GLY A 209 -10.67 -4.78 -1.53
CA GLY A 209 -10.08 -3.60 -2.18
C GLY A 209 -11.02 -2.39 -2.27
N ASP A 210 -12.33 -2.60 -2.20
CA ASP A 210 -13.36 -1.55 -2.13
C ASP A 210 -13.59 -1.00 -0.71
N GLY A 211 -12.96 -1.59 0.31
CA GLY A 211 -13.12 -1.26 1.72
C GLY A 211 -14.25 -1.99 2.44
N GLN A 212 -14.97 -2.92 1.80
CA GLN A 212 -15.94 -3.77 2.50
C GLN A 212 -15.26 -4.85 3.35
N LYS A 213 -15.92 -5.28 4.43
CA LYS A 213 -15.50 -6.48 5.17
C LYS A 213 -15.52 -7.69 4.24
N MET A 214 -14.44 -8.49 4.24
CA MET A 214 -14.39 -9.74 3.48
C MET A 214 -15.41 -10.74 4.03
N SER A 215 -16.16 -11.42 3.16
CA SER A 215 -17.05 -12.50 3.58
C SER A 215 -17.18 -13.61 2.53
N LYS A 216 -17.28 -14.87 3.01
CA LYS A 216 -17.47 -16.07 2.18
C LYS A 216 -18.74 -15.98 1.31
N SER A 217 -19.78 -15.33 1.82
CA SER A 217 -21.05 -15.10 1.11
C SER A 217 -20.92 -14.08 -0.03
N LYS A 218 -20.19 -12.98 0.17
CA LYS A 218 -19.98 -11.94 -0.85
C LYS A 218 -18.91 -12.31 -1.89
N LYS A 219 -18.04 -13.28 -1.59
CA LYS A 219 -16.89 -13.68 -2.43
C LYS A 219 -16.02 -12.49 -2.88
N ASN A 220 -15.93 -11.47 -2.04
CA ASN A 220 -15.29 -10.17 -2.33
C ASN A 220 -13.78 -10.15 -2.01
N TYR A 221 -13.11 -11.30 -2.06
CA TYR A 221 -11.68 -11.44 -1.78
C TYR A 221 -11.07 -12.52 -2.67
N PRO A 222 -9.81 -12.38 -3.12
CA PRO A 222 -9.11 -13.45 -3.82
C PRO A 222 -8.88 -14.62 -2.87
N ASN A 223 -8.97 -15.85 -3.36
CA ASN A 223 -8.64 -17.03 -2.56
C ASN A 223 -7.18 -16.94 -2.09
N PRO A 224 -6.87 -17.08 -0.80
CA PRO A 224 -5.50 -17.00 -0.30
C PRO A 224 -4.54 -17.95 -1.00
N MET A 225 -4.99 -19.15 -1.40
CA MET A 225 -4.14 -20.11 -2.10
C MET A 225 -3.75 -19.63 -3.50
N ASP A 226 -4.68 -19.08 -4.29
CA ASP A 226 -4.37 -18.51 -5.62
C ASP A 226 -3.28 -17.43 -5.54
N VAL A 227 -3.26 -16.64 -4.46
CA VAL A 227 -2.21 -15.64 -4.19
C VAL A 227 -0.89 -16.29 -3.78
N VAL A 228 -0.93 -17.34 -2.96
CA VAL A 228 0.26 -18.12 -2.54
C VAL A 228 0.89 -18.85 -3.71
N ASP A 229 0.10 -19.47 -4.59
CA ASP A 229 0.60 -20.21 -5.74
C ASP A 229 1.22 -19.27 -6.79
N LYS A 230 0.72 -18.03 -6.88
CA LYS A 230 1.17 -17.01 -7.84
C LYS A 230 2.38 -16.19 -7.37
N TYR A 231 2.53 -15.93 -6.07
CA TYR A 231 3.57 -15.04 -5.53
C TYR A 231 4.43 -15.65 -4.40
N GLY A 232 4.07 -16.83 -3.92
CA GLY A 232 4.69 -17.48 -2.76
C GLY A 232 4.13 -17.01 -1.42
N ALA A 233 4.12 -17.92 -0.44
CA ALA A 233 3.65 -17.63 0.91
C ALA A 233 4.44 -16.52 1.61
N ASP A 234 5.75 -16.41 1.34
CA ASP A 234 6.61 -15.38 1.95
C ASP A 234 6.23 -13.95 1.49
N ALA A 235 5.77 -13.77 0.25
CA ALA A 235 5.29 -12.48 -0.25
C ALA A 235 4.00 -12.06 0.44
N LEU A 236 3.04 -12.99 0.57
CA LEU A 236 1.79 -12.74 1.29
C LEU A 236 2.05 -12.44 2.78
N ARG A 237 2.90 -13.24 3.44
CA ARG A 237 3.30 -13.01 4.85
C ARG A 237 3.90 -11.62 5.02
N LEU A 238 4.92 -11.29 4.23
CA LEU A 238 5.66 -10.04 4.36
C LEU A 238 4.79 -8.80 4.02
N TYR A 239 3.90 -8.90 3.02
CA TYR A 239 2.90 -7.87 2.72
C TYR A 239 1.98 -7.58 3.91
N LEU A 240 1.42 -8.62 4.55
CA LEU A 240 0.50 -8.46 5.67
C LEU A 240 1.20 -7.83 6.89
N ILE A 241 2.38 -8.31 7.27
CA ILE A 241 3.11 -7.78 8.46
C ILE A 241 3.74 -6.41 8.25
N ASN A 242 3.99 -5.99 6.99
CA ASN A 242 4.46 -4.63 6.66
C ASN A 242 3.32 -3.60 6.57
N SER A 243 2.08 -4.01 6.84
CA SER A 243 0.89 -3.17 6.71
C SER A 243 0.43 -2.56 8.04
N PRO A 244 -0.54 -1.62 8.04
CA PRO A 244 -1.13 -1.10 9.28
C PRO A 244 -1.83 -2.14 10.16
N ILE A 245 -2.08 -3.36 9.66
CA ILE A 245 -2.82 -4.41 10.38
C ILE A 245 -2.16 -4.82 11.70
N VAL A 246 -0.83 -4.78 11.79
CA VAL A 246 -0.06 -5.06 13.02
C VAL A 246 -0.12 -3.92 14.05
N ARG A 247 -1.00 -2.92 13.84
CA ARG A 247 -1.28 -1.79 14.73
C ARG A 247 -2.78 -1.59 14.99
N ALA A 248 -3.58 -2.65 14.87
CA ALA A 248 -5.05 -2.63 14.98
C ALA A 248 -5.77 -1.70 13.97
N GLU A 249 -5.11 -1.32 12.87
CA GLU A 249 -5.68 -0.50 11.78
C GLU A 249 -6.11 -1.40 10.59
N ASN A 250 -7.13 -1.00 9.84
CA ASN A 250 -7.64 -1.82 8.74
C ASN A 250 -6.73 -1.79 7.51
N LEU A 251 -6.55 -2.95 6.86
CA LEU A 251 -5.86 -3.07 5.57
C LEU A 251 -6.87 -3.32 4.46
N ARG A 252 -6.88 -2.50 3.40
CA ARG A 252 -7.52 -2.89 2.13
C ARG A 252 -6.56 -3.78 1.35
N PHE A 253 -6.96 -5.02 1.11
CA PHE A 253 -6.12 -5.99 0.42
C PHE A 253 -6.09 -5.71 -1.08
N HIS A 254 -4.88 -5.54 -1.62
CA HIS A 254 -4.64 -5.41 -3.05
C HIS A 254 -3.51 -6.37 -3.45
N GLU A 255 -3.80 -7.27 -4.40
CA GLU A 255 -2.87 -8.29 -4.88
C GLU A 255 -1.58 -7.70 -5.46
N GLU A 256 -1.66 -6.51 -6.07
CA GLU A 256 -0.50 -5.77 -6.56
C GLU A 256 0.53 -5.48 -5.47
N GLY A 257 0.10 -5.22 -4.23
CA GLY A 257 1.01 -5.01 -3.10
C GLY A 257 1.81 -6.26 -2.73
N VAL A 258 1.28 -7.46 -2.99
CA VAL A 258 2.00 -8.73 -2.81
C VAL A 258 3.06 -8.90 -3.90
N ARG A 259 2.70 -8.60 -5.15
CA ARG A 259 3.64 -8.58 -6.30
C ARG A 259 4.78 -7.60 -6.05
N ASP A 260 4.47 -6.41 -5.55
CA ASP A 260 5.45 -5.34 -5.38
C ASP A 260 6.44 -5.66 -4.24
N VAL A 261 6.01 -6.35 -3.18
CA VAL A 261 6.93 -6.93 -2.15
C VAL A 261 7.92 -7.93 -2.78
N LEU A 262 7.46 -8.80 -3.67
CA LEU A 262 8.34 -9.72 -4.39
C LEU A 262 9.34 -8.98 -5.28
N LYS A 263 8.87 -7.97 -6.02
CA LYS A 263 9.68 -7.16 -6.94
C LYS A 263 10.73 -6.31 -6.23
N ASP A 264 10.35 -5.64 -5.15
CA ASP A 264 11.16 -4.58 -4.54
C ASP A 264 11.95 -5.05 -3.32
N VAL A 265 11.65 -6.24 -2.75
CA VAL A 265 12.37 -6.81 -1.60
C VAL A 265 13.04 -8.15 -1.96
N PHE A 266 12.27 -9.15 -2.40
CA PHE A 266 12.83 -10.49 -2.62
C PHE A 266 13.77 -10.58 -3.83
N LEU A 267 13.40 -10.00 -4.98
CA LEU A 267 14.28 -10.04 -6.15
C LEU A 267 15.65 -9.36 -5.89
N PRO A 268 15.74 -8.14 -5.30
CA PRO A 268 17.04 -7.55 -4.94
C PRO A 268 17.86 -8.41 -3.97
N TRP A 269 17.24 -8.94 -2.91
CA TRP A 269 17.93 -9.77 -1.92
C TRP A 269 18.42 -11.09 -2.50
N PHE A 270 17.56 -11.81 -3.24
CA PHE A 270 17.91 -13.04 -3.91
C PHE A 270 19.02 -12.83 -4.96
N ASN A 271 19.00 -11.70 -5.67
CA ASN A 271 20.07 -11.34 -6.60
C ASN A 271 21.42 -11.09 -5.89
N ALA A 272 21.44 -10.52 -4.67
CA ALA A 272 22.67 -10.41 -3.88
C ALA A 272 23.20 -11.78 -3.43
N TYR A 273 22.31 -12.68 -3.01
CA TYR A 273 22.67 -14.07 -2.70
C TYR A 273 23.21 -14.82 -3.92
N ARG A 274 22.53 -14.77 -5.07
CA ARG A 274 22.99 -15.37 -6.32
C ARG A 274 24.34 -14.80 -6.75
N PHE A 275 24.52 -13.48 -6.60
CA PHE A 275 25.79 -12.82 -6.90
C PHE A 275 26.92 -13.34 -5.98
N LEU A 276 26.68 -13.54 -4.68
CA LEU A 276 27.68 -14.16 -3.80
C LEU A 276 28.07 -15.55 -4.30
N VAL A 277 27.10 -16.45 -4.51
CA VAL A 277 27.36 -17.84 -4.92
C VAL A 277 28.15 -17.89 -6.24
N GLN A 278 27.76 -17.09 -7.24
CA GLN A 278 28.44 -17.05 -8.54
C GLN A 278 29.89 -16.54 -8.45
N ASN A 279 30.18 -15.55 -7.61
CA ASN A 279 31.56 -15.08 -7.44
C ASN A 279 32.40 -16.01 -6.55
N ILE A 280 31.79 -16.73 -5.60
CA ILE A 280 32.46 -17.82 -4.88
C ILE A 280 32.90 -18.91 -5.86
N GLU A 281 31.99 -19.45 -6.68
CA GLU A 281 32.35 -20.48 -7.68
C GLU A 281 33.48 -20.02 -8.62
N TRP A 282 33.45 -18.74 -9.02
CA TRP A 282 34.47 -18.17 -9.89
C TRP A 282 35.82 -18.00 -9.18
N PHE A 283 35.81 -17.53 -7.93
CA PHE A 283 36.99 -17.45 -7.07
C PHE A 283 37.62 -18.84 -6.86
N GLU A 284 36.81 -19.88 -6.61
CA GLU A 284 37.28 -21.25 -6.46
C GLU A 284 37.95 -21.76 -7.76
N LYS A 285 37.29 -21.55 -8.91
CA LYS A 285 37.79 -21.97 -10.23
C LYS A 285 39.10 -21.29 -10.60
N GLN A 286 39.23 -19.98 -10.36
CA GLN A 286 40.45 -19.23 -10.66
C GLN A 286 41.62 -19.60 -9.75
N ASN A 287 41.37 -19.70 -8.44
CA ASN A 287 42.44 -19.86 -7.44
C ASN A 287 42.75 -21.34 -7.13
N ARG A 288 41.95 -22.29 -7.63
CA ARG A 288 42.02 -23.73 -7.36
C ARG A 288 41.98 -24.07 -5.85
N VAL A 289 41.21 -23.30 -5.10
CA VAL A 289 41.02 -23.45 -3.65
C VAL A 289 39.52 -23.47 -3.37
N LYS A 290 39.05 -24.33 -2.46
CA LYS A 290 37.65 -24.31 -2.01
C LYS A 290 37.40 -23.14 -1.07
N PHE A 291 36.27 -22.47 -1.23
CA PHE A 291 35.82 -21.44 -0.31
C PHE A 291 35.26 -22.09 0.95
N ALA A 292 35.87 -21.81 2.09
CA ALA A 292 35.41 -22.21 3.40
C ALA A 292 35.30 -20.95 4.27
N TYR A 293 34.12 -20.70 4.84
CA TYR A 293 33.88 -19.48 5.61
C TYR A 293 34.70 -19.45 6.90
N ASP A 294 35.60 -18.49 7.00
CA ASP A 294 36.32 -18.11 8.21
C ASP A 294 35.76 -16.82 8.82
N GLN A 295 35.33 -16.89 10.08
CA GLN A 295 34.78 -15.76 10.83
C GLN A 295 35.83 -14.69 11.16
N SER A 296 37.10 -15.09 11.34
CA SER A 296 38.19 -14.19 11.76
C SER A 296 38.56 -13.17 10.68
N LEU A 297 38.41 -13.55 9.40
CA LEU A 297 38.66 -12.67 8.24
C LEU A 297 37.65 -11.52 8.13
N VAL A 298 36.45 -11.68 8.71
CA VAL A 298 35.42 -10.64 8.76
C VAL A 298 35.70 -9.65 9.90
N GLU A 299 36.18 -10.15 11.03
CA GLU A 299 36.49 -9.35 12.23
C GLU A 299 37.75 -8.49 12.05
N HIS A 300 38.70 -8.93 11.22
CA HIS A 300 39.96 -8.23 10.93
C HIS A 300 40.00 -7.61 9.52
N CYS A 301 38.86 -7.18 8.98
CA CYS A 301 38.84 -6.51 7.67
C CYS A 301 39.10 -5.01 7.80
N ASP A 302 40.11 -4.48 7.09
CA ASP A 302 40.48 -3.06 7.10
C ASP A 302 39.56 -2.16 6.26
N ASN A 303 38.83 -2.74 5.30
CA ASN A 303 38.05 -1.97 4.33
C ASN A 303 36.85 -1.27 5.00
N VAL A 304 36.73 0.05 4.76
CA VAL A 304 35.69 0.89 5.37
C VAL A 304 34.26 0.43 5.03
N MET A 305 34.02 -0.06 3.80
CA MET A 305 32.69 -0.55 3.40
C MET A 305 32.35 -1.90 4.03
N ASP A 306 33.36 -2.74 4.28
CA ASP A 306 33.21 -4.07 4.90
C ASP A 306 32.97 -3.92 6.42
N LYS A 307 33.73 -3.02 7.07
CA LYS A 307 33.47 -2.58 8.46
C LYS A 307 32.06 -2.00 8.59
N TRP A 308 31.67 -1.11 7.68
CA TRP A 308 30.35 -0.48 7.68
C TRP A 308 29.21 -1.51 7.60
N ILE A 309 29.21 -2.40 6.61
CA ILE A 309 28.08 -3.33 6.44
C ILE A 309 28.01 -4.34 7.60
N SER A 310 29.16 -4.73 8.18
CA SER A 310 29.23 -5.61 9.34
C SER A 310 28.67 -4.92 10.60
N SER A 311 29.09 -3.69 10.89
CA SER A 311 28.53 -2.84 11.94
C SER A 311 27.02 -2.68 11.77
N PHE A 312 26.59 -2.25 10.59
CA PHE A 312 25.17 -1.97 10.32
C PHE A 312 24.30 -3.23 10.42
N THR A 313 24.85 -4.39 10.10
CA THR A 313 24.20 -5.70 10.33
C THR A 313 24.04 -5.98 11.82
N GLN A 314 25.06 -5.78 12.65
CA GLN A 314 24.96 -5.97 14.10
C GLN A 314 24.03 -4.94 14.77
N SER A 315 24.07 -3.68 14.34
CA SER A 315 23.11 -2.63 14.72
C SER A 315 21.67 -2.99 14.37
N LEU A 316 21.46 -3.70 13.25
CA LEU A 316 20.16 -4.25 12.87
C LEU A 316 19.75 -5.44 13.75
N VAL A 317 20.63 -6.41 14.01
CA VAL A 317 20.37 -7.54 14.93
C VAL A 317 19.98 -7.04 16.31
N ARG A 318 20.73 -6.06 16.85
CA ARG A 318 20.46 -5.40 18.14
C ARG A 318 19.04 -4.81 18.17
N PHE A 319 18.66 -4.08 17.12
CA PHE A 319 17.32 -3.51 16.99
C PHE A 319 16.22 -4.56 16.85
N VAL A 320 16.37 -5.55 15.96
CA VAL A 320 15.36 -6.59 15.75
C VAL A 320 15.11 -7.36 17.06
N LYS A 321 16.17 -7.72 17.80
CA LYS A 321 16.03 -8.36 19.12
C LYS A 321 15.29 -7.48 20.14
N GLN A 322 15.57 -6.17 20.19
CA GLN A 322 14.88 -5.23 21.09
C GLN A 322 13.38 -5.07 20.76
N GLU A 323 13.04 -4.98 19.48
CA GLU A 323 11.66 -4.76 19.03
C GLU A 323 10.81 -6.04 19.08
N MET A 324 11.40 -7.19 18.73
CA MET A 324 10.75 -8.51 18.88
C MET A 324 10.49 -8.86 20.34
N LYS A 325 11.43 -8.59 21.26
CA LYS A 325 11.23 -8.74 22.70
C LYS A 325 10.09 -7.87 23.24
N ALA A 326 9.78 -6.77 22.55
CA ALA A 326 8.68 -5.87 22.88
C ALA A 326 7.44 -6.10 21.99
N TYR A 327 7.35 -7.20 21.23
CA TYR A 327 6.23 -7.52 20.33
C TYR A 327 5.89 -6.44 19.27
N ARG A 328 6.81 -5.53 18.96
CA ARG A 328 6.61 -4.38 18.06
C ARG A 328 6.94 -4.71 16.60
N LEU A 329 6.24 -5.69 16.02
CA LEU A 329 6.45 -6.17 14.63
C LEU A 329 6.49 -5.04 13.58
N TYR A 330 5.66 -4.01 13.76
CA TYR A 330 5.50 -2.88 12.84
C TYR A 330 6.74 -1.98 12.69
N THR A 331 7.75 -2.10 13.57
CA THR A 331 9.02 -1.35 13.45
C THR A 331 10.13 -2.17 12.80
N VAL A 332 10.04 -3.50 12.87
CA VAL A 332 11.05 -4.46 12.40
C VAL A 332 11.10 -4.48 10.87
N VAL A 333 9.96 -4.72 10.23
CA VAL A 333 9.89 -4.98 8.78
C VAL A 333 10.37 -3.79 7.92
N PRO A 334 10.01 -2.52 8.20
CA PRO A 334 10.53 -1.39 7.43
C PRO A 334 12.06 -1.23 7.53
N ARG A 335 12.67 -1.62 8.66
CA ARG A 335 14.12 -1.53 8.87
C ARG A 335 14.85 -2.67 8.15
N LEU A 336 14.28 -3.87 8.11
CA LEU A 336 14.76 -5.00 7.29
C LEU A 336 14.72 -4.66 5.79
N ILE A 337 13.64 -4.07 5.29
CA ILE A 337 13.53 -3.64 3.88
C ILE A 337 14.58 -2.56 3.56
N LYS A 338 14.76 -1.55 4.43
CA LYS A 338 15.83 -0.55 4.26
C LYS A 338 17.23 -1.18 4.26
N PHE A 339 17.44 -2.26 5.01
CA PHE A 339 18.72 -2.98 5.00
C PHE A 339 18.98 -3.69 3.67
N VAL A 340 17.97 -4.29 3.02
CA VAL A 340 18.10 -4.88 1.67
C VAL A 340 18.59 -3.84 0.66
N ASP A 341 18.05 -2.62 0.71
CA ASP A 341 18.51 -1.51 -0.13
C ASP A 341 19.99 -1.16 0.15
N ASN A 342 20.39 -1.06 1.42
CA ASN A 342 21.78 -0.77 1.80
C ASN A 342 22.76 -1.87 1.33
N LEU A 343 22.38 -3.13 1.49
CA LEU A 343 23.14 -4.27 1.01
C LEU A 343 23.28 -4.25 -0.53
N THR A 344 22.19 -4.04 -1.26
CA THR A 344 22.16 -4.20 -2.73
C THR A 344 22.62 -2.95 -3.48
N ASN A 345 22.05 -1.78 -3.17
CA ASN A 345 22.24 -0.53 -3.91
C ASN A 345 23.48 0.26 -3.46
N TRP A 346 24.06 -0.05 -2.30
CA TRP A 346 25.28 0.57 -1.79
C TRP A 346 26.42 -0.44 -1.67
N TYR A 347 26.36 -1.42 -0.75
CA TYR A 347 27.49 -2.32 -0.49
C TYR A 347 27.87 -3.16 -1.73
N VAL A 348 26.96 -3.97 -2.27
CA VAL A 348 27.23 -4.82 -3.45
C VAL A 348 27.50 -3.97 -4.70
N ARG A 349 26.88 -2.79 -4.83
CA ARG A 349 27.13 -1.88 -5.96
C ARG A 349 28.53 -1.29 -5.95
N MET A 350 28.99 -0.79 -4.80
CA MET A 350 30.32 -0.14 -4.68
C MET A 350 31.44 -1.17 -4.69
N ASN A 351 31.26 -2.31 -4.01
CA ASN A 351 32.27 -3.38 -3.95
C ASN A 351 32.19 -4.39 -5.10
N ARG A 352 31.43 -4.10 -6.18
CA ARG A 352 31.24 -5.04 -7.30
C ARG A 352 32.56 -5.49 -7.95
N LYS A 353 33.56 -4.61 -7.99
CA LYS A 353 34.91 -4.89 -8.54
C LYS A 353 35.71 -5.82 -7.61
N ARG A 354 35.85 -5.43 -6.34
CA ARG A 354 36.39 -6.26 -5.25
C ARG A 354 35.80 -7.66 -5.21
N LEU A 355 34.47 -7.77 -5.19
CA LEU A 355 33.74 -9.05 -5.19
C LEU A 355 33.93 -9.89 -6.47
N LYS A 356 34.52 -9.33 -7.54
CA LYS A 356 34.74 -9.94 -8.85
C LYS A 356 36.20 -10.30 -9.15
N GLY A 357 37.15 -10.12 -8.23
CA GLY A 357 38.57 -10.37 -8.51
C GLY A 357 39.36 -9.17 -9.03
N ASP A 358 38.71 -8.08 -9.43
CA ASP A 358 39.35 -6.94 -10.12
C ASP A 358 40.44 -6.25 -9.26
N GLU A 359 40.35 -6.35 -7.94
CA GLU A 359 41.25 -5.72 -6.96
C GLU A 359 42.19 -6.74 -6.26
N GLY A 360 42.28 -7.96 -6.82
CA GLY A 360 43.21 -9.00 -6.38
C GLY A 360 42.60 -10.04 -5.44
N ARG A 361 43.29 -11.19 -5.34
CA ARG A 361 42.79 -12.41 -4.66
C ARG A 361 42.39 -12.17 -3.21
N ASP A 362 43.29 -11.58 -2.41
CA ASP A 362 43.12 -11.54 -0.96
C ASP A 362 42.02 -10.57 -0.52
N ASP A 363 41.90 -9.43 -1.20
CA ASP A 363 40.81 -8.49 -0.99
C ASP A 363 39.46 -9.07 -1.44
N THR A 364 39.43 -9.75 -2.60
CA THR A 364 38.25 -10.50 -3.06
C THR A 364 37.80 -11.53 -2.03
N ASN A 365 38.75 -12.28 -1.45
CA ASN A 365 38.46 -13.27 -0.42
C ASN A 365 37.81 -12.62 0.83
N LYS A 366 38.37 -11.50 1.32
CA LYS A 366 37.80 -10.74 2.45
C LYS A 366 36.40 -10.20 2.15
N ALA A 367 36.19 -9.65 0.95
CA ALA A 367 34.89 -9.11 0.52
C ALA A 367 33.80 -10.20 0.41
N LEU A 368 34.16 -11.39 -0.10
CA LEU A 368 33.27 -12.56 -0.18
C LEU A 368 32.91 -13.10 1.21
N HIS A 369 33.88 -13.18 2.13
CA HIS A 369 33.63 -13.55 3.53
C HIS A 369 32.67 -12.58 4.23
N THR A 370 32.89 -11.28 4.05
CA THR A 370 32.00 -10.25 4.60
C THR A 370 30.58 -10.38 4.05
N LEU A 371 30.43 -10.52 2.72
CA LEU A 371 29.11 -10.68 2.09
C LEU A 371 28.40 -11.98 2.52
N TYR A 372 29.15 -13.08 2.69
CA TYR A 372 28.62 -14.32 3.26
C TYR A 372 28.10 -14.11 4.68
N SER A 373 28.90 -13.50 5.57
CA SER A 373 28.51 -13.25 6.96
C SER A 373 27.23 -12.42 7.04
N VAL A 374 27.15 -11.33 6.26
CA VAL A 374 25.97 -10.45 6.22
C VAL A 374 24.72 -11.18 5.72
N LEU A 375 24.83 -11.93 4.62
CA LEU A 375 23.70 -12.69 4.09
C LEU A 375 23.24 -13.79 5.04
N MET A 376 24.17 -14.48 5.71
CA MET A 376 23.84 -15.52 6.68
C MET A 376 23.12 -14.97 7.92
N THR A 377 23.62 -13.87 8.51
CA THR A 377 22.93 -13.20 9.61
C THR A 377 21.56 -12.65 9.19
N MET A 378 21.42 -12.17 7.93
CA MET A 378 20.13 -11.74 7.41
C MET A 378 19.15 -12.91 7.22
N ILE A 379 19.61 -14.07 6.74
CA ILE A 379 18.82 -15.31 6.64
C ILE A 379 18.29 -15.72 8.01
N GLU A 380 19.15 -15.73 9.04
CA GLU A 380 18.75 -16.03 10.43
C GLU A 380 17.70 -15.03 10.96
N MET A 381 17.85 -13.73 10.70
CA MET A 381 16.88 -12.71 11.12
C MET A 381 15.54 -12.79 10.38
N MET A 382 15.55 -13.15 9.10
CA MET A 382 14.37 -13.19 8.24
C MET A 382 13.53 -14.46 8.43
N ALA A 383 14.11 -15.54 8.96
CA ALA A 383 13.47 -16.86 9.03
C ALA A 383 12.09 -16.91 9.73
N PRO A 384 11.80 -16.13 10.79
CA PRO A 384 10.44 -16.07 11.37
C PRO A 384 9.41 -15.43 10.43
N PHE A 385 9.85 -14.53 9.56
CA PHE A 385 8.98 -13.74 8.68
C PHE A 385 8.76 -14.44 7.33
N THR A 386 9.84 -14.92 6.71
CA THR A 386 9.87 -15.43 5.33
C THR A 386 10.56 -16.80 5.28
N PRO A 387 9.98 -17.83 5.92
CA PRO A 387 10.66 -19.09 6.20
C PRO A 387 11.17 -19.84 4.95
N PHE A 388 10.41 -19.83 3.85
CA PHE A 388 10.71 -20.69 2.70
C PHE A 388 11.94 -20.22 1.91
N ILE A 389 12.04 -18.92 1.61
CA ILE A 389 13.20 -18.34 0.92
C ILE A 389 14.46 -18.37 1.80
N THR A 390 14.31 -18.18 3.12
CA THR A 390 15.44 -18.29 4.06
C THR A 390 15.96 -19.72 4.16
N GLU A 391 15.08 -20.71 4.22
CA GLU A 391 15.46 -22.12 4.25
C GLU A 391 16.17 -22.51 2.95
N TYR A 392 15.63 -22.11 1.79
CA TYR A 392 16.28 -22.35 0.48
C TYR A 392 17.70 -21.78 0.42
N MET A 393 17.88 -20.51 0.80
CA MET A 393 19.20 -19.85 0.80
C MET A 393 20.14 -20.48 1.84
N TYR A 394 19.62 -20.85 3.01
CA TYR A 394 20.36 -21.56 4.06
C TYR A 394 20.89 -22.92 3.58
N GLN A 395 20.06 -23.74 2.93
CA GLN A 395 20.45 -25.07 2.43
C GLN A 395 21.64 -25.04 1.48
N ASN A 396 21.80 -23.94 0.72
CA ASN A 396 22.96 -23.70 -0.13
C ASN A 396 24.16 -23.18 0.70
N LEU A 397 24.01 -22.04 1.39
CA LEU A 397 25.12 -21.38 2.07
C LEU A 397 25.71 -22.19 3.24
N LYS A 398 24.94 -23.07 3.89
CA LYS A 398 25.42 -23.88 5.01
C LYS A 398 26.54 -24.86 4.61
N GLN A 399 26.62 -25.23 3.32
CA GLN A 399 27.65 -26.13 2.77
C GLN A 399 29.05 -25.50 2.77
N LEU A 400 29.12 -24.16 2.86
CA LEU A 400 30.36 -23.38 2.88
C LEU A 400 30.95 -23.22 4.30
N LYS A 401 30.29 -23.74 5.35
CA LYS A 401 30.85 -23.83 6.71
C LYS A 401 31.58 -25.17 6.90
N SER A 402 32.84 -25.11 7.33
CA SER A 402 33.60 -26.30 7.72
C SER A 402 33.27 -26.71 9.16
N GLY A 403 32.45 -27.74 9.35
CA GLY A 403 32.13 -28.30 10.66
C GLY A 403 31.17 -29.49 10.60
N LYS A 404 31.21 -30.38 11.61
CA LYS A 404 30.32 -31.57 11.67
C LYS A 404 28.91 -31.26 12.21
N ASP A 405 28.73 -30.16 12.95
CA ASP A 405 27.47 -29.80 13.63
C ASP A 405 26.74 -28.60 13.00
N VAL A 406 26.68 -28.52 11.67
CA VAL A 406 25.88 -27.49 10.98
C VAL A 406 24.39 -27.91 10.99
N PRO A 407 23.47 -27.15 11.63
CA PRO A 407 22.09 -27.60 11.79
C PRO A 407 21.36 -27.87 10.48
N LYS A 408 20.41 -28.80 10.50
CA LYS A 408 19.75 -29.28 9.28
C LYS A 408 18.92 -28.20 8.56
N SER A 409 18.33 -27.26 9.29
CA SER A 409 17.48 -26.15 8.80
C SER A 409 17.83 -24.84 9.53
N VAL A 410 17.54 -23.69 8.92
CA VAL A 410 17.67 -22.38 9.58
C VAL A 410 16.78 -22.28 10.83
N HIS A 411 15.65 -22.98 10.84
CA HIS A 411 14.70 -22.99 11.95
C HIS A 411 15.19 -23.73 13.21
N PHE A 412 16.35 -24.38 13.14
CA PHE A 412 17.04 -24.96 14.29
C PHE A 412 18.18 -24.09 14.83
N LEU A 413 18.42 -22.91 14.22
CA LEU A 413 19.38 -21.93 14.72
C LEU A 413 18.71 -20.97 15.69
N MET A 414 19.36 -20.73 16.83
CA MET A 414 19.11 -19.55 17.64
C MET A 414 19.70 -18.32 16.94
N HIS A 415 18.99 -17.19 16.92
CA HIS A 415 19.48 -15.95 16.32
C HIS A 415 20.85 -15.54 16.90
N SER A 416 21.85 -15.38 16.03
CA SER A 416 23.22 -14.96 16.39
C SER A 416 23.26 -13.86 17.47
N PRO A 417 24.12 -13.96 18.50
CA PRO A 417 24.24 -12.92 19.54
C PRO A 417 24.63 -11.57 18.91
N VAL A 418 24.28 -10.48 19.59
CA VAL A 418 24.77 -9.16 19.20
C VAL A 418 26.25 -9.10 19.56
N ARG A 419 27.09 -8.78 18.57
CA ARG A 419 28.51 -8.51 18.75
C ARG A 419 28.70 -6.99 18.80
N ASP A 420 28.60 -6.45 20.00
CA ASP A 420 28.69 -5.00 20.23
C ASP A 420 30.08 -4.45 19.89
N GLU A 421 31.12 -5.28 19.94
CA GLU A 421 32.50 -5.01 19.53
C GLU A 421 32.69 -4.75 18.03
N ILE A 422 31.74 -5.17 17.18
CA ILE A 422 31.75 -4.92 15.72
C ILE A 422 31.02 -3.60 15.38
N ILE A 423 30.28 -3.01 16.31
CA ILE A 423 29.42 -1.85 16.04
C ILE A 423 30.22 -0.54 16.12
N ASP A 424 30.48 0.04 14.96
CA ASP A 424 31.15 1.32 14.75
C ASP A 424 30.14 2.38 14.26
N GLU A 425 29.54 3.10 15.22
CA GLU A 425 28.63 4.20 14.96
C GLU A 425 29.30 5.39 14.24
N ALA A 426 30.64 5.51 14.24
CA ALA A 426 31.33 6.56 13.51
C ALA A 426 31.36 6.24 12.00
N VAL A 427 31.70 5.00 11.64
CA VAL A 427 31.67 4.51 10.25
C VAL A 427 30.23 4.49 9.69
N GLU A 428 29.24 4.05 10.48
CA GLU A 428 27.83 4.14 10.08
C GLU A 428 27.39 5.58 9.73
N ARG A 429 27.78 6.57 10.56
CA ARG A 429 27.48 7.99 10.30
C ARG A 429 28.28 8.55 9.12
N GLN A 430 29.52 8.13 8.90
CA GLN A 430 30.32 8.54 7.74
C GLN A 430 29.69 8.05 6.43
N VAL A 431 29.33 6.76 6.36
CA VAL A 431 28.68 6.21 5.16
C VAL A 431 27.30 6.82 4.95
N SER A 432 26.50 7.02 6.00
CA SER A 432 25.20 7.71 5.86
C SER A 432 25.35 9.14 5.29
N ARG A 433 26.35 9.91 5.73
CA ARG A 433 26.66 11.23 5.14
C ARG A 433 27.08 11.13 3.66
N MET A 434 27.90 10.15 3.31
CA MET A 434 28.28 9.88 1.91
C MET A 434 27.05 9.54 1.06
N GLN A 435 26.14 8.71 1.56
CA GLN A 435 24.90 8.34 0.88
C GLN A 435 24.07 9.58 0.55
N THR A 436 23.82 10.46 1.54
CA THR A 436 23.09 11.72 1.32
C THR A 436 23.77 12.62 0.28
N VAL A 437 25.11 12.75 0.32
CA VAL A 437 25.85 13.56 -0.68
C VAL A 437 25.73 12.96 -2.09
N VAL A 438 25.78 11.64 -2.22
CA VAL A 438 25.61 10.95 -3.52
C VAL A 438 24.17 11.03 -4.01
N GLU A 439 23.18 10.98 -3.13
CA GLU A 439 21.76 11.17 -3.47
C GLU A 439 21.49 12.61 -3.93
N VAL A 440 21.95 13.62 -3.19
CA VAL A 440 21.89 15.03 -3.61
C VAL A 440 22.64 15.23 -4.93
N GLY A 441 23.81 14.62 -5.11
CA GLY A 441 24.57 14.66 -6.36
C GLY A 441 23.87 13.98 -7.54
N ARG A 442 23.04 12.95 -7.30
CA ARG A 442 22.14 12.37 -8.31
C ARG A 442 21.00 13.35 -8.62
N VAL A 443 20.32 13.89 -7.62
CA VAL A 443 19.24 14.88 -7.82
C VAL A 443 19.73 16.11 -8.59
N LEU A 444 20.88 16.69 -8.21
CA LEU A 444 21.50 17.80 -8.94
C LEU A 444 21.87 17.41 -10.38
N ARG A 445 22.41 16.21 -10.61
CA ARG A 445 22.66 15.70 -11.96
C ARG A 445 21.37 15.53 -12.76
N ASP A 446 20.27 15.14 -12.12
CA ASP A 446 18.94 14.98 -12.72
C ASP A 446 18.30 16.33 -13.07
N CYS A 447 18.55 17.38 -12.27
CA CYS A 447 18.14 18.76 -12.52
C CYS A 447 18.99 19.46 -13.60
N LEU A 448 20.27 19.12 -13.73
CA LEU A 448 21.20 19.70 -14.71
C LEU A 448 21.25 18.89 -16.04
N ARG A 449 20.25 18.05 -16.34
CA ARG A 449 20.29 17.20 -17.54
C ARG A 449 20.00 17.97 -18.82
N PRO A 450 20.70 17.65 -19.92
CA PRO A 450 20.37 18.17 -21.24
C PRO A 450 18.96 17.73 -21.69
N SER A 451 18.41 18.46 -22.67
CA SER A 451 17.12 18.18 -23.31
C SER A 451 17.05 16.73 -23.83
N LEU A 452 15.83 16.19 -23.94
CA LEU A 452 15.59 14.75 -24.08
C LEU A 452 16.42 14.08 -25.19
N VAL A 453 16.42 14.61 -26.40
CA VAL A 453 17.12 14.01 -27.55
C VAL A 453 18.64 14.02 -27.33
N ARG A 454 19.17 15.11 -26.76
CA ARG A 454 20.61 15.26 -26.44
C ARG A 454 21.02 14.26 -25.35
N PHE A 455 20.20 14.11 -24.30
CA PHE A 455 20.39 13.10 -23.25
C PHE A 455 20.35 11.66 -23.80
N VAL A 456 19.30 11.30 -24.54
CA VAL A 456 19.13 9.95 -25.11
C VAL A 456 20.33 9.61 -26.00
N LYS A 457 20.74 10.50 -26.90
CA LYS A 457 21.92 10.28 -27.76
C LYS A 457 23.22 10.11 -26.99
N GLN A 458 23.45 10.92 -25.94
CA GLN A 458 24.64 10.81 -25.10
C GLN A 458 24.70 9.46 -24.36
N GLU A 459 23.61 9.05 -23.72
CA GLU A 459 23.56 7.82 -22.92
C GLU A 459 23.50 6.56 -23.80
N MET A 460 22.86 6.62 -24.98
CA MET A 460 22.95 5.59 -26.01
C MET A 460 24.40 5.39 -26.49
N LYS A 461 25.10 6.49 -26.83
CA LYS A 461 26.53 6.45 -27.24
C LYS A 461 27.44 5.93 -26.13
N ALA A 462 27.07 6.13 -24.86
CA ALA A 462 27.77 5.61 -23.69
C ALA A 462 27.32 4.20 -23.26
N TYR A 463 26.42 3.53 -24.01
CA TYR A 463 25.84 2.21 -23.70
C TYR A 463 25.12 2.12 -22.32
N ARG A 464 24.52 3.23 -21.86
CA ARG A 464 23.84 3.35 -20.56
C ARG A 464 22.31 3.22 -20.65
N LEU A 465 21.82 2.18 -21.32
CA LEU A 465 20.38 2.00 -21.63
C LEU A 465 19.44 2.11 -20.41
N TYR A 466 19.92 1.75 -19.22
CA TYR A 466 19.15 1.81 -17.96
C TYR A 466 18.77 3.24 -17.52
N THR A 467 19.46 4.28 -18.01
CA THR A 467 19.10 5.69 -17.75
C THR A 467 18.12 6.25 -18.79
N VAL A 468 18.10 5.67 -19.99
CA VAL A 468 17.31 6.11 -21.14
C VAL A 468 15.81 5.81 -20.96
N VAL A 469 15.47 4.56 -20.64
CA VAL A 469 14.07 4.11 -20.55
C VAL A 469 13.26 4.88 -19.49
N PRO A 470 13.73 5.10 -18.25
CA PRO A 470 12.99 5.91 -17.27
C PRO A 470 12.74 7.35 -17.72
N ARG A 471 13.69 7.96 -18.46
CA ARG A 471 13.55 9.32 -18.97
C ARG A 471 12.55 9.40 -20.14
N LEU A 472 12.50 8.38 -21.01
CA LEU A 472 11.48 8.26 -22.05
C LEU A 472 10.08 8.06 -21.42
N ILE A 473 9.94 7.21 -20.39
CA ILE A 473 8.68 7.04 -19.66
C ILE A 473 8.21 8.35 -19.01
N LYS A 474 9.11 9.08 -18.33
CA LYS A 474 8.77 10.42 -17.79
C LYS A 474 8.36 11.41 -18.89
N PHE A 475 8.92 11.29 -20.10
CA PHE A 475 8.49 12.13 -21.22
C PHE A 475 7.11 11.75 -21.75
N VAL A 476 6.76 10.45 -21.82
CA VAL A 476 5.40 10.00 -22.17
C VAL A 476 4.38 10.55 -21.17
N ASP A 477 4.70 10.53 -19.87
CA ASP A 477 3.88 11.15 -18.82
C ASP A 477 3.73 12.67 -19.02
N ASN A 478 4.83 13.39 -19.22
CA ASN A 478 4.79 14.82 -19.56
C ASN A 478 3.97 15.13 -20.83
N LEU A 479 4.10 14.34 -21.89
CA LEU A 479 3.36 14.53 -23.13
C LEU A 479 1.85 14.33 -22.94
N THR A 480 1.47 13.28 -22.21
CA THR A 480 0.06 12.90 -22.05
C THR A 480 -0.65 13.69 -20.94
N ASN A 481 -0.08 13.73 -19.74
CA ASN A 481 -0.71 14.30 -18.55
C ASN A 481 -0.47 15.82 -18.40
N TRP A 482 0.48 16.40 -19.13
CA TRP A 482 0.68 17.85 -19.18
C TRP A 482 0.35 18.43 -20.55
N TYR A 483 1.15 18.15 -21.59
CA TYR A 483 1.00 18.83 -22.88
C TYR A 483 -0.37 18.59 -23.55
N VAL A 484 -0.78 17.33 -23.75
CA VAL A 484 -2.06 17.00 -24.40
C VAL A 484 -3.27 17.44 -23.56
N ARG A 485 -3.19 17.36 -22.20
CA ARG A 485 -4.27 17.84 -21.33
C ARG A 485 -4.44 19.36 -21.43
N MET A 486 -3.36 20.12 -21.28
CA MET A 486 -3.38 21.59 -21.30
C MET A 486 -3.79 22.14 -22.67
N ASN A 487 -3.31 21.54 -23.76
CA ASN A 487 -3.57 22.00 -25.12
C ASN A 487 -4.84 21.38 -25.74
N ARG A 488 -5.71 20.73 -24.95
CA ARG A 488 -6.89 20.00 -25.47
C ARG A 488 -7.86 20.88 -26.25
N LYS A 489 -8.01 22.16 -25.89
CA LYS A 489 -8.84 23.14 -26.61
C LYS A 489 -8.27 23.44 -28.00
N ARG A 490 -6.97 23.75 -28.04
CA ARG A 490 -6.19 23.98 -29.26
C ARG A 490 -6.25 22.78 -30.21
N LEU A 491 -6.04 21.57 -29.69
CA LEU A 491 -6.13 20.31 -30.45
C LEU A 491 -7.55 19.97 -30.96
N LYS A 492 -8.59 20.68 -30.51
CA LYS A 492 -10.00 20.42 -30.85
C LYS A 492 -10.61 21.38 -31.87
N GLY A 493 -9.97 22.49 -32.20
CA GLY A 493 -10.58 23.57 -32.99
C GLY A 493 -11.02 24.79 -32.17
N ASP A 494 -11.04 24.70 -30.84
CA ASP A 494 -11.68 25.70 -29.97
C ASP A 494 -10.99 27.08 -30.01
N GLU A 495 -9.69 27.13 -30.32
CA GLU A 495 -8.90 28.38 -30.45
C GLU A 495 -8.67 28.79 -31.92
N GLY A 496 -9.43 28.20 -32.87
CA GLY A 496 -9.39 28.53 -34.29
C GLY A 496 -8.49 27.64 -35.14
N ARG A 497 -8.73 27.66 -36.47
CA ARG A 497 -8.15 26.70 -37.43
C ARG A 497 -6.62 26.75 -37.52
N ASP A 498 -6.03 27.94 -37.51
CA ASP A 498 -4.59 28.13 -37.65
C ASP A 498 -3.81 27.62 -36.42
N ASP A 499 -4.26 27.99 -35.21
CA ASP A 499 -3.65 27.51 -33.98
C ASP A 499 -3.80 25.99 -33.80
N THR A 500 -4.98 25.45 -34.13
CA THR A 500 -5.24 24.00 -34.15
C THR A 500 -4.25 23.28 -35.07
N ASN A 501 -3.98 23.83 -36.25
CA ASN A 501 -3.03 23.25 -37.20
C ASN A 501 -1.60 23.25 -36.62
N LYS A 502 -1.17 24.36 -36.02
CA LYS A 502 0.15 24.46 -35.34
C LYS A 502 0.28 23.45 -34.20
N ALA A 503 -0.74 23.34 -33.34
CA ALA A 503 -0.76 22.39 -32.22
C ALA A 503 -0.69 20.92 -32.69
N LEU A 504 -1.43 20.57 -33.76
CA LEU A 504 -1.40 19.23 -34.36
C LEU A 504 -0.04 18.92 -35.01
N HIS A 505 0.57 19.86 -35.75
CA HIS A 505 1.91 19.69 -36.31
C HIS A 505 2.99 19.54 -35.22
N THR A 506 2.91 20.30 -34.13
CA THR A 506 3.82 20.14 -32.98
C THR A 506 3.67 18.76 -32.35
N LEU A 507 2.43 18.32 -32.05
CA LEU A 507 2.17 16.99 -31.51
C LEU A 507 2.66 15.87 -32.44
N TYR A 508 2.45 16.01 -33.75
CA TYR A 508 2.95 15.07 -34.75
C TYR A 508 4.48 14.98 -34.74
N SER A 509 5.19 16.11 -34.74
CA SER A 509 6.66 16.12 -34.70
C SER A 509 7.19 15.47 -33.42
N VAL A 510 6.57 15.75 -32.27
CA VAL A 510 6.99 15.19 -30.98
C VAL A 510 6.75 13.68 -30.93
N LEU A 511 5.58 13.21 -31.40
CA LEU A 511 5.28 11.78 -31.48
C LEU A 511 6.24 11.05 -32.43
N MET A 512 6.57 11.63 -33.58
CA MET A 512 7.49 11.00 -34.53
C MET A 512 8.91 10.87 -33.95
N THR A 513 9.45 11.93 -33.33
CA THR A 513 10.76 11.87 -32.65
C THR A 513 10.73 10.89 -31.46
N MET A 514 9.63 10.80 -30.71
CA MET A 514 9.46 9.82 -29.64
C MET A 514 9.46 8.37 -30.18
N ILE A 515 8.76 8.12 -31.28
CA ILE A 515 8.71 6.83 -31.97
C ILE A 515 10.10 6.40 -32.44
N GLU A 516 10.86 7.30 -33.06
CA GLU A 516 12.26 7.06 -33.45
C GLU A 516 13.17 6.77 -32.25
N MET A 517 13.00 7.46 -31.12
CA MET A 517 13.78 7.21 -29.90
C MET A 517 13.39 5.92 -29.17
N MET A 518 12.12 5.52 -29.24
CA MET A 518 11.61 4.31 -28.59
C MET A 518 11.79 3.04 -29.44
N ALA A 519 12.07 3.16 -30.74
CA ALA A 519 12.17 2.03 -31.65
C ALA A 519 13.13 0.91 -31.18
N PRO A 520 14.33 1.20 -30.62
CA PRO A 520 15.22 0.17 -30.08
C PRO A 520 14.69 -0.56 -28.83
N PHE A 521 13.68 0.00 -28.15
CA PHE A 521 13.18 -0.50 -26.85
C PHE A 521 11.80 -1.17 -26.95
N THR A 522 10.94 -0.70 -27.86
CA THR A 522 9.56 -1.19 -28.01
C THR A 522 9.18 -1.39 -29.48
N PRO A 523 9.95 -2.20 -30.25
CA PRO A 523 9.99 -2.15 -31.71
C PRO A 523 8.64 -2.33 -32.40
N PHE A 524 7.78 -3.22 -31.88
CA PHE A 524 6.46 -3.51 -32.45
C PHE A 524 5.46 -2.35 -32.27
N ILE A 525 5.43 -1.73 -31.09
CA ILE A 525 4.51 -0.61 -30.81
C ILE A 525 4.92 0.62 -31.61
N THR A 526 6.22 0.92 -31.66
CA THR A 526 6.74 2.05 -32.45
C THR A 526 6.58 1.84 -33.93
N GLU A 527 6.75 0.60 -34.43
CA GLU A 527 6.47 0.27 -35.83
C GLU A 527 4.99 0.47 -36.15
N TYR A 528 4.07 -0.05 -35.33
CA TYR A 528 2.62 0.17 -35.51
C TYR A 528 2.25 1.67 -35.49
N MET A 529 2.77 2.44 -34.53
CA MET A 529 2.54 3.89 -34.48
C MET A 529 3.14 4.61 -35.70
N TYR A 530 4.32 4.20 -36.16
CA TYR A 530 4.96 4.73 -37.36
C TYR A 530 4.16 4.44 -38.63
N GLN A 531 3.66 3.20 -38.82
CA GLN A 531 2.84 2.83 -39.98
C GLN A 531 1.57 3.68 -40.10
N ASN A 532 0.97 4.06 -38.97
CA ASN A 532 -0.19 4.95 -38.94
C ASN A 532 0.19 6.41 -39.21
N LEU A 533 1.24 6.93 -38.56
CA LEU A 533 1.63 8.35 -38.67
C LEU A 533 2.38 8.70 -39.96
N LYS A 534 3.08 7.75 -40.60
CA LYS A 534 3.84 8.03 -41.84
C LYS A 534 2.94 8.39 -43.02
N GLN A 535 1.68 7.95 -43.00
CA GLN A 535 0.66 8.26 -44.02
C GLN A 535 0.36 9.78 -44.10
N LEU A 536 0.67 10.52 -43.03
CA LEU A 536 0.50 11.97 -42.95
C LEU A 536 1.68 12.77 -43.54
N LYS A 537 2.78 12.12 -43.97
CA LYS A 537 3.89 12.77 -44.68
C LYS A 537 3.62 12.79 -46.18
N SER A 538 3.53 13.98 -46.77
CA SER A 538 3.53 14.17 -48.22
C SER A 538 4.96 14.13 -48.77
N GLY A 539 5.38 13.01 -49.36
CA GLY A 539 6.68 12.87 -50.01
C GLY A 539 6.88 11.48 -50.62
N LYS A 540 7.62 11.38 -51.71
CA LYS A 540 7.87 10.09 -52.43
C LYS A 540 8.86 9.15 -51.74
N ASP A 541 9.51 9.59 -50.66
CA ASP A 541 10.70 8.93 -50.10
C ASP A 541 10.61 8.76 -48.57
N VAL A 542 9.46 8.25 -48.09
CA VAL A 542 9.24 7.97 -46.66
C VAL A 542 9.64 6.51 -46.37
N PRO A 543 10.64 6.24 -45.50
CA PRO A 543 11.12 4.89 -45.26
C PRO A 543 10.02 3.92 -44.81
N LYS A 544 10.11 2.66 -45.26
CA LYS A 544 9.04 1.67 -45.09
C LYS A 544 8.73 1.33 -43.63
N SER A 545 9.74 1.35 -42.74
CA SER A 545 9.69 1.02 -41.31
C SER A 545 10.43 2.08 -40.49
N VAL A 546 10.10 2.24 -39.20
CA VAL A 546 10.84 3.12 -38.28
C VAL A 546 12.28 2.64 -38.10
N HIS A 547 12.53 1.33 -38.22
CA HIS A 547 13.84 0.71 -38.03
C HIS A 547 14.83 1.01 -39.17
N PHE A 548 14.39 1.70 -40.23
CA PHE A 548 15.24 2.25 -41.28
C PHE A 548 15.61 3.73 -41.04
N LEU A 549 15.12 4.34 -39.97
CA LEU A 549 15.45 5.71 -39.58
C LEU A 549 16.58 5.71 -38.54
N MET A 550 17.60 6.53 -38.78
CA MET A 550 18.50 6.98 -37.72
C MET A 550 17.76 7.94 -36.80
N HIS A 551 18.05 7.92 -35.50
CA HIS A 551 17.47 8.86 -34.53
C HIS A 551 17.64 10.32 -35.00
N SER A 552 16.54 11.09 -35.06
CA SER A 552 16.50 12.53 -35.37
C SER A 552 17.71 13.31 -34.82
N PRO A 553 18.35 14.19 -35.60
CA PRO A 553 19.44 15.05 -35.11
C PRO A 553 18.99 15.88 -33.90
N VAL A 554 19.93 16.24 -33.03
CA VAL A 554 19.66 17.27 -32.03
C VAL A 554 19.49 18.57 -32.80
N ARG A 555 18.32 19.19 -32.67
CA ARG A 555 18.00 20.49 -33.24
C ARG A 555 18.22 21.53 -32.15
N ASP A 556 19.45 22.05 -32.07
CA ASP A 556 19.83 23.00 -31.04
C ASP A 556 19.06 24.33 -31.19
N GLU A 557 18.62 24.66 -32.41
CA GLU A 557 17.81 25.84 -32.75
C GLU A 557 16.39 25.86 -32.16
N ILE A 558 15.89 24.75 -31.61
CA ILE A 558 14.59 24.67 -30.91
C ILE A 558 14.72 24.35 -29.41
N ILE A 559 15.95 24.28 -28.86
CA ILE A 559 16.16 24.04 -27.44
C ILE A 559 16.17 25.39 -26.70
N ASP A 560 15.06 25.69 -26.03
CA ASP A 560 14.95 26.86 -25.15
C ASP A 560 14.95 26.42 -23.68
N GLU A 561 16.12 26.55 -23.04
CA GLU A 561 16.32 26.24 -21.61
C GLU A 561 15.56 27.20 -20.67
N ALA A 562 15.12 28.38 -21.14
CA ALA A 562 14.22 29.24 -20.39
C ALA A 562 12.80 28.68 -20.38
N VAL A 563 12.28 28.24 -21.53
CA VAL A 563 10.96 27.60 -21.62
C VAL A 563 10.91 26.27 -20.86
N GLU A 564 11.94 25.41 -20.97
CA GLU A 564 11.99 24.15 -20.18
C GLU A 564 11.96 24.43 -18.67
N ARG A 565 12.71 25.44 -18.20
CA ARG A 565 12.72 25.87 -16.80
C ARG A 565 11.39 26.48 -16.36
N GLN A 566 10.76 27.32 -17.19
CA GLN A 566 9.45 27.91 -16.94
C GLN A 566 8.38 26.85 -16.76
N VAL A 567 8.31 25.89 -17.69
CA VAL A 567 7.36 24.77 -17.62
C VAL A 567 7.63 23.95 -16.35
N SER A 568 8.89 23.63 -16.02
CA SER A 568 9.19 22.87 -14.80
C SER A 568 8.76 23.61 -13.52
N ARG A 569 9.02 24.93 -13.42
CA ARG A 569 8.59 25.75 -12.26
C ARG A 569 7.07 25.83 -12.15
N MET A 570 6.37 25.94 -13.27
CA MET A 570 4.90 25.91 -13.34
C MET A 570 4.32 24.54 -12.96
N GLN A 571 4.95 23.44 -13.38
CA GLN A 571 4.55 22.08 -12.97
C GLN A 571 4.63 21.92 -11.44
N THR A 572 5.74 22.32 -10.81
CA THR A 572 5.91 22.31 -9.35
C THR A 572 4.79 23.08 -8.64
N VAL A 573 4.47 24.30 -9.07
CA VAL A 573 3.36 25.09 -8.49
C VAL A 573 2.03 24.34 -8.57
N VAL A 574 1.71 23.75 -9.73
CA VAL A 574 0.45 23.01 -9.94
C VAL A 574 0.40 21.71 -9.12
N GLU A 575 1.52 21.02 -8.95
CA GLU A 575 1.62 19.82 -8.12
C GLU A 575 1.43 20.14 -6.63
N VAL A 576 2.14 21.15 -6.11
CA VAL A 576 1.97 21.64 -4.73
C VAL A 576 0.53 22.13 -4.49
N GLY A 577 -0.03 22.91 -5.42
CA GLY A 577 -1.41 23.39 -5.33
C GLY A 577 -2.44 22.25 -5.30
N ARG A 578 -2.22 21.13 -6.00
CA ARG A 578 -3.09 19.94 -5.92
C ARG A 578 -3.00 19.26 -4.56
N VAL A 579 -1.80 19.10 -4.01
CA VAL A 579 -1.60 18.56 -2.64
C VAL A 579 -2.35 19.40 -1.61
N LEU A 580 -2.35 20.73 -1.76
CA LEU A 580 -3.11 21.64 -0.90
C LEU A 580 -4.63 21.45 -1.03
N ARG A 581 -5.15 21.30 -2.27
CA ARG A 581 -6.57 20.99 -2.51
C ARG A 581 -6.98 19.68 -1.86
N ASP A 582 -6.19 18.62 -2.05
CA ASP A 582 -6.51 17.29 -1.53
C ASP A 582 -6.44 17.23 0.01
N ARG A 583 -5.52 17.98 0.64
CA ARG A 583 -5.41 18.10 2.10
C ARG A 583 -6.68 18.64 2.76
N ARG A 584 -7.37 19.58 2.12
CA ARG A 584 -8.68 20.10 2.57
C ARG A 584 -9.86 19.41 1.88
N THR A 585 -9.61 18.33 1.13
CA THR A 585 -10.65 17.55 0.44
C THR A 585 -11.44 18.35 -0.59
N MET A 586 -10.83 19.38 -1.22
CA MET A 586 -11.48 20.38 -2.09
C MET A 586 -11.42 20.00 -3.58
N PRO A 587 -12.43 19.32 -4.16
CA PRO A 587 -12.31 18.73 -5.49
C PRO A 587 -12.24 19.81 -6.57
N LEU A 588 -11.45 19.59 -7.63
CA LEU A 588 -11.22 20.54 -8.74
C LEU A 588 -12.50 21.08 -9.42
N LYS A 589 -13.67 20.45 -9.24
CA LYS A 589 -14.94 20.97 -9.77
C LYS A 589 -15.36 22.30 -9.12
N TYR A 590 -14.94 22.60 -7.90
CA TYR A 590 -15.20 23.91 -7.27
C TYR A 590 -14.04 24.87 -7.59
N PRO A 591 -14.28 26.02 -8.23
CA PRO A 591 -13.26 27.06 -8.33
C PRO A 591 -12.91 27.60 -6.94
N LEU A 592 -11.68 28.09 -6.79
CA LEU A 592 -11.19 28.75 -5.58
C LEU A 592 -10.85 30.22 -5.89
N PRO A 593 -10.80 31.12 -4.90
CA PRO A 593 -10.57 32.54 -5.15
C PRO A 593 -9.21 32.79 -5.79
N ASP A 594 -8.12 32.41 -5.13
CA ASP A 594 -6.78 32.72 -5.59
C ASP A 594 -5.70 31.77 -5.06
N VAL A 595 -4.53 31.83 -5.69
CA VAL A 595 -3.28 31.21 -5.24
C VAL A 595 -2.19 32.27 -5.19
N VAL A 596 -1.40 32.27 -4.13
CA VAL A 596 -0.27 33.17 -3.93
C VAL A 596 1.02 32.35 -4.00
N ILE A 597 1.96 32.80 -4.80
CA ILE A 597 3.22 32.10 -5.06
C ILE A 597 4.36 32.99 -4.59
N VAL A 598 5.15 32.46 -3.67
CA VAL A 598 6.10 33.23 -2.87
C VAL A 598 7.50 32.63 -3.02
N SER A 599 8.42 33.39 -3.59
CA SER A 599 9.84 33.01 -3.73
C SER A 599 10.75 34.22 -3.49
N LYS A 600 12.00 33.96 -3.12
CA LYS A 600 13.05 34.98 -3.03
C LYS A 600 13.78 35.21 -4.36
N ASP A 601 13.65 34.30 -5.33
CA ASP A 601 14.20 34.47 -6.68
C ASP A 601 13.15 35.14 -7.58
N GLU A 602 13.35 36.41 -7.92
CA GLU A 602 12.48 37.15 -8.87
C GLU A 602 12.37 36.43 -10.22
N LYS A 603 13.39 35.67 -10.63
CA LYS A 603 13.36 34.87 -11.86
C LYS A 603 12.40 33.68 -11.74
N VAL A 604 12.20 33.11 -10.54
CA VAL A 604 11.11 32.11 -10.32
C VAL A 604 9.77 32.79 -10.55
N LEU A 605 9.55 33.93 -9.91
CA LEU A 605 8.29 34.64 -9.98
C LEU A 605 7.95 35.06 -11.41
N SER A 606 8.93 35.61 -12.15
CA SER A 606 8.78 35.94 -13.58
C SER A 606 8.51 34.71 -14.46
N ASP A 607 9.21 33.60 -14.23
CA ASP A 607 9.01 32.36 -14.99
C ASP A 607 7.60 31.78 -14.76
N VAL A 608 7.12 31.81 -13.51
CA VAL A 608 5.78 31.36 -13.11
C VAL A 608 4.69 32.28 -13.65
N GLN A 609 4.87 33.60 -13.53
CA GLN A 609 3.92 34.62 -13.97
C GLN A 609 3.70 34.56 -15.50
N THR A 610 4.75 34.28 -16.26
CA THR A 610 4.67 34.06 -17.73
C THR A 610 3.71 32.92 -18.12
N LEU A 611 3.50 31.94 -17.22
CA LEU A 611 2.63 30.79 -17.44
C LEU A 611 1.36 30.81 -16.56
N GLU A 612 0.97 31.95 -15.97
CA GLU A 612 -0.20 32.11 -15.09
C GLU A 612 -1.47 31.43 -15.65
N ARG A 613 -1.76 31.61 -16.95
CA ARG A 613 -2.93 31.02 -17.62
C ARG A 613 -3.01 29.50 -17.43
N TYR A 614 -1.89 28.79 -17.38
CA TYR A 614 -1.88 27.34 -17.16
C TYR A 614 -2.16 26.98 -15.69
N ILE A 615 -1.61 27.74 -14.74
CA ILE A 615 -1.81 27.55 -13.30
C ILE A 615 -3.27 27.80 -12.93
N VAL A 616 -3.86 28.91 -13.41
CA VAL A 616 -5.28 29.26 -13.28
C VAL A 616 -6.19 28.10 -13.71
N ASN A 617 -5.96 27.54 -14.89
CA ASN A 617 -6.78 26.47 -15.44
C ASN A 617 -6.60 25.12 -14.71
N GLU A 618 -5.37 24.78 -14.29
CA GLU A 618 -5.08 23.46 -13.71
C GLU A 618 -5.37 23.36 -12.20
N LEU A 619 -5.30 24.48 -11.48
CA LEU A 619 -5.73 24.57 -10.08
C LEU A 619 -7.20 24.99 -9.93
N ASN A 620 -7.85 25.46 -11.02
CA ASN A 620 -9.18 26.06 -11.02
C ASN A 620 -9.29 27.16 -9.94
N VAL A 621 -8.44 28.18 -10.05
CA VAL A 621 -8.40 29.39 -9.20
C VAL A 621 -8.78 30.60 -10.05
N ARG A 622 -9.35 31.68 -9.48
CA ARG A 622 -9.68 32.88 -10.28
C ARG A 622 -8.49 33.81 -10.53
N LYS A 623 -7.46 33.79 -9.66
CA LYS A 623 -6.29 34.68 -9.74
C LYS A 623 -5.01 33.98 -9.27
N VAL A 624 -3.88 34.28 -9.90
CA VAL A 624 -2.54 34.02 -9.34
C VAL A 624 -1.95 35.34 -8.83
N THR A 625 -1.27 35.32 -7.69
CA THR A 625 -0.51 36.47 -7.18
C THR A 625 0.93 36.03 -6.91
N VAL A 626 1.92 36.56 -7.64
CA VAL A 626 3.34 36.35 -7.34
C VAL A 626 3.85 37.43 -6.38
N THR A 627 4.68 37.06 -5.40
CA THR A 627 5.29 38.04 -4.48
C THR A 627 6.60 37.56 -3.86
N THR A 628 7.45 38.50 -3.45
CA THR A 628 8.61 38.27 -2.58
C THR A 628 8.28 38.52 -1.09
N GLU A 629 7.19 39.25 -0.81
CA GLU A 629 6.76 39.71 0.52
C GLU A 629 6.09 38.58 1.32
N LYS A 630 6.89 37.81 2.07
CA LYS A 630 6.39 36.74 2.95
C LYS A 630 5.52 37.29 4.09
N ASP A 631 5.96 38.41 4.66
CA ASP A 631 5.40 38.99 5.90
C ASP A 631 3.96 39.49 5.70
N ARG A 632 3.62 39.96 4.49
CA ARG A 632 2.29 40.46 4.12
C ARG A 632 1.17 39.42 4.24
N TYR A 633 1.52 38.14 4.16
CA TYR A 633 0.58 37.02 4.31
C TYR A 633 0.67 36.35 5.69
N GLY A 634 1.37 36.98 6.65
CA GLY A 634 1.60 36.37 7.97
C GLY A 634 2.36 35.04 7.86
N ILE A 635 3.22 34.86 6.85
CA ILE A 635 3.99 33.62 6.69
C ILE A 635 5.11 33.63 7.73
N GLN A 636 4.94 32.83 8.77
CA GLN A 636 5.99 32.54 9.73
C GLN A 636 6.67 31.22 9.38
N LEU A 637 7.93 31.09 9.79
CA LEU A 637 8.59 29.81 9.84
C LEU A 637 8.04 29.03 11.04
N LYS A 638 7.82 27.73 10.85
CA LYS A 638 7.43 26.82 11.92
C LYS A 638 8.26 25.55 11.81
N ALA A 639 8.91 25.18 12.90
CA ALA A 639 9.57 23.90 12.96
C ALA A 639 8.52 22.80 13.15
N GLU A 640 8.49 21.82 12.24
CA GLU A 640 7.74 20.60 12.44
C GLU A 640 8.68 19.51 12.97
N PRO A 641 8.41 18.97 14.18
CA PRO A 641 9.17 17.84 14.68
C PRO A 641 8.88 16.61 13.82
N ASP A 642 9.92 15.87 13.41
CA ASP A 642 9.72 14.53 12.87
C ASP A 642 9.29 13.59 14.00
N ILE A 643 7.98 13.54 14.27
CA ILE A 643 7.38 12.78 15.37
C ILE A 643 7.79 11.29 15.32
N LYS A 644 8.07 10.76 14.14
CA LYS A 644 8.49 9.36 13.96
C LYS A 644 9.95 9.18 14.39
N ALA A 645 10.87 10.03 13.92
CA ALA A 645 12.28 10.00 14.32
C ALA A 645 12.48 10.37 15.80
N LEU A 646 11.82 11.44 16.27
CA LEU A 646 11.89 11.92 17.65
C LEU A 646 11.18 10.96 18.63
N GLY A 647 10.09 10.31 18.22
CA GLY A 647 9.45 9.25 19.00
C GLY A 647 10.33 8.00 19.15
N LEU A 648 11.02 7.60 18.08
CA LEU A 648 11.99 6.50 18.09
C LEU A 648 13.20 6.78 18.99
N ARG A 649 13.69 8.03 19.04
CA ARG A 649 14.87 8.42 19.83
C ARG A 649 14.56 8.80 21.28
N LEU A 650 13.54 9.65 21.50
CA LEU A 650 13.29 10.33 22.78
C LEU A 650 12.19 9.68 23.62
N ARG A 651 11.49 8.65 23.11
CA ARG A 651 10.49 7.85 23.84
C ARG A 651 9.50 8.73 24.65
N ASN A 652 9.50 8.63 25.98
CA ASN A 652 8.59 9.36 26.87
C ASN A 652 8.82 10.88 26.88
N GLU A 653 9.99 11.34 26.43
CA GLU A 653 10.42 12.74 26.42
C GLU A 653 10.12 13.43 25.09
N SER A 654 9.80 12.63 24.06
CA SER A 654 9.37 13.11 22.75
C SER A 654 8.25 14.14 22.87
N LYS A 655 7.29 13.98 23.80
CA LYS A 655 6.23 14.98 24.05
C LYS A 655 6.77 16.36 24.41
N ALA A 656 7.78 16.45 25.28
CA ALA A 656 8.35 17.73 25.71
C ALA A 656 9.19 18.40 24.61
N VAL A 657 9.98 17.61 23.86
CA VAL A 657 10.78 18.14 22.74
C VAL A 657 9.91 18.47 21.52
N ILE A 658 8.85 17.68 21.25
CA ILE A 658 7.81 18.02 20.26
C ILE A 658 7.11 19.33 20.65
N GLN A 659 6.88 19.56 21.95
CA GLN A 659 6.28 20.78 22.45
C GLN A 659 7.22 21.99 22.29
N ALA A 660 8.48 21.88 22.73
CA ALA A 660 9.48 22.95 22.56
C ALA A 660 9.74 23.29 21.08
N ILE A 661 9.83 22.29 20.18
CA ILE A 661 9.97 22.53 18.74
C ILE A 661 8.74 23.26 18.17
N ARG A 662 7.54 23.02 18.71
CA ARG A 662 6.30 23.74 18.32
C ARG A 662 6.20 25.15 18.91
N GLU A 663 6.98 25.46 19.95
CA GLU A 663 7.01 26.75 20.65
C GLU A 663 8.10 27.71 20.12
N LEU A 664 8.98 27.24 19.23
CA LEU A 664 9.99 28.07 18.53
C LEU A 664 9.32 29.22 17.77
N THR A 665 9.77 30.45 18.04
CA THR A 665 9.17 31.65 17.42
C THR A 665 9.72 31.89 16.01
N ASP A 666 8.97 32.67 15.23
CA ASP A 666 9.44 33.12 13.91
C ASP A 666 10.75 33.91 14.01
N ALA A 667 10.96 34.70 15.06
CA ALA A 667 12.22 35.43 15.26
C ALA A 667 13.43 34.50 15.46
N ASP A 668 13.26 33.36 16.13
CA ASP A 668 14.30 32.35 16.32
C ASP A 668 14.61 31.60 15.01
N LEU A 669 13.57 31.28 14.25
CA LEU A 669 13.67 30.59 12.97
C LEU A 669 14.16 31.53 11.84
N GLN A 670 13.87 32.83 11.92
CA GLN A 670 14.47 33.86 11.08
C GLN A 670 15.93 34.12 11.43
N ARG A 671 16.32 34.13 12.72
CA ARG A 671 17.74 34.14 13.13
C ARG A 671 18.51 32.93 12.59
N TYR A 672 17.85 31.78 12.50
CA TYR A 672 18.37 30.57 11.84
C TYR A 672 18.49 30.73 10.31
N GLN A 673 17.55 31.42 9.63
CA GLN A 673 17.63 31.66 8.18
C GLN A 673 18.53 32.83 7.73
N LYS A 674 18.71 33.89 8.54
CA LYS A 674 19.44 35.12 8.14
C LYS A 674 20.96 34.98 7.97
N LYS A 675 21.53 33.78 8.14
CA LYS A 675 22.94 33.46 7.89
C LYS A 675 23.16 32.47 6.74
N LYS A 676 22.42 32.65 5.64
CA LYS A 676 22.61 31.86 4.40
C LYS A 676 23.27 32.62 3.25
N ASP A 677 23.39 33.94 3.34
CA ASP A 677 24.03 34.74 2.30
C ASP A 677 25.53 34.94 2.56
N ARG A 678 26.32 34.26 1.71
CA ARG A 678 27.79 34.37 1.50
C ARG A 678 28.68 34.37 2.75
N TYR A 679 29.16 33.17 3.07
CA TYR A 679 30.28 32.84 3.98
C TYR A 679 30.06 33.14 5.48
N GLY A 680 30.40 32.18 6.34
CA GLY A 680 30.45 32.36 7.81
C GLY A 680 29.12 32.14 8.56
N ILE A 681 29.15 31.31 9.61
CA ILE A 681 27.95 30.78 10.31
C ILE A 681 27.77 31.47 11.71
N GLN A 682 26.65 31.27 12.47
CA GLN A 682 26.36 31.42 13.96
C GLN A 682 25.01 32.16 14.25
N LEU A 683 23.91 31.66 14.85
CA LEU A 683 23.54 30.70 15.94
C LEU A 683 23.66 31.14 17.42
N LYS A 684 22.66 30.74 18.24
CA LYS A 684 22.54 30.75 19.73
C LYS A 684 21.82 29.46 20.20
N ALA A 685 21.95 29.01 21.47
CA ALA A 685 21.59 27.65 21.93
C ALA A 685 20.95 27.58 23.34
N GLU A 686 20.16 26.53 23.63
CA GLU A 686 19.46 26.27 24.91
C GLU A 686 19.49 24.78 25.36
N PRO A 687 19.40 24.46 26.68
CA PRO A 687 19.74 23.14 27.24
C PRO A 687 18.65 22.07 27.32
N ASP A 688 19.06 20.81 27.03
CA ASP A 688 18.33 19.60 27.42
C ASP A 688 18.54 19.29 28.91
N ILE A 689 17.44 19.36 29.67
CA ILE A 689 17.39 19.22 31.13
C ILE A 689 17.44 17.75 31.58
N LYS A 690 17.04 16.82 30.72
CA LYS A 690 16.70 15.45 31.13
C LYS A 690 17.86 14.47 30.92
N ALA A 691 18.65 14.68 29.87
CA ALA A 691 19.92 13.98 29.68
C ALA A 691 20.91 14.23 30.84
N LEU A 692 20.97 15.46 31.36
CA LEU A 692 21.78 15.85 32.54
C LEU A 692 21.43 15.09 33.81
N GLY A 693 20.13 15.02 34.14
CA GLY A 693 19.67 14.41 35.38
C GLY A 693 20.04 12.93 35.46
N LEU A 694 20.07 12.26 34.31
CA LEU A 694 20.50 10.85 34.18
C LEU A 694 22.02 10.67 34.28
N ARG A 695 22.85 11.68 33.94
CA ARG A 695 24.32 11.55 33.90
C ARG A 695 25.07 12.15 35.10
N LEU A 696 24.62 13.28 35.64
CA LEU A 696 25.33 14.04 36.70
C LEU A 696 24.63 14.03 38.06
N ARG A 697 23.42 13.46 38.16
CA ARG A 697 22.58 13.45 39.37
C ARG A 697 22.49 14.85 40.02
N ASN A 698 23.16 15.06 41.15
CA ASN A 698 23.04 16.24 42.01
C ASN A 698 23.59 17.53 41.39
N GLU A 699 24.57 17.44 40.47
CA GLU A 699 25.21 18.62 39.85
C GLU A 699 24.42 19.21 38.67
N SER A 700 23.37 18.51 38.21
CA SER A 700 22.57 18.87 37.03
C SER A 700 21.99 20.30 37.05
N LYS A 701 21.66 20.86 38.22
CA LYS A 701 21.12 22.23 38.35
C LYS A 701 22.11 23.32 37.93
N ALA A 702 23.39 23.18 38.24
CA ALA A 702 24.40 24.19 37.90
C ALA A 702 24.62 24.27 36.38
N VAL A 703 24.58 23.13 35.69
CA VAL A 703 24.81 23.05 34.24
C VAL A 703 23.63 23.61 33.43
N ILE A 704 22.38 23.43 33.90
CA ILE A 704 21.19 24.02 33.25
C ILE A 704 21.24 25.55 33.28
N GLN A 705 21.75 26.13 34.38
CA GLN A 705 21.88 27.59 34.51
C GLN A 705 22.97 28.14 33.59
N ALA A 706 24.15 27.52 33.57
CA ALA A 706 25.29 27.96 32.75
C ALA A 706 25.00 28.04 31.24
N ILE A 707 24.04 27.26 30.73
CA ILE A 707 23.70 27.26 29.29
C ILE A 707 22.70 28.33 28.90
N ARG A 708 21.85 28.74 29.83
CA ARG A 708 20.99 29.93 29.66
C ARG A 708 21.80 31.22 29.59
N GLU A 709 23.08 31.18 29.98
CA GLU A 709 23.99 32.32 30.08
C GLU A 709 25.07 32.37 28.98
N LEU A 710 25.04 31.46 27.98
CA LEU A 710 26.05 31.39 26.91
C LEU A 710 26.14 32.68 26.07
N THR A 711 27.37 33.08 25.74
CA THR A 711 27.65 34.30 24.98
C THR A 711 27.86 34.04 23.49
N ASP A 712 27.78 35.09 22.68
CA ASP A 712 27.93 35.01 21.22
C ASP A 712 29.33 34.53 20.79
N ALA A 713 30.33 34.58 21.68
CA ALA A 713 31.67 34.02 21.48
C ALA A 713 31.74 32.50 21.72
N ASP A 714 30.94 31.95 22.65
CA ASP A 714 30.91 30.49 22.91
C ASP A 714 30.28 29.74 21.73
N LEU A 715 29.28 30.38 21.15
CA LEU A 715 28.58 29.94 19.94
C LEU A 715 29.51 30.00 18.72
N GLN A 716 30.52 30.90 18.73
CA GLN A 716 31.60 30.93 17.74
C GLN A 716 32.45 29.64 17.70
N ARG A 717 32.44 28.84 18.78
CA ARG A 717 33.17 27.57 18.87
C ARG A 717 32.43 26.39 18.21
N TYR A 718 31.09 26.33 18.30
CA TYR A 718 30.26 25.23 17.76
C TYR A 718 30.57 24.92 16.28
N GLN A 719 30.65 25.94 15.43
CA GLN A 719 30.50 25.71 13.98
C GLN A 719 31.80 25.47 13.24
N LYS A 720 32.94 25.56 13.93
CA LYS A 720 34.18 24.93 13.46
C LYS A 720 34.16 23.42 13.65
N SER A 721 33.28 22.87 14.51
CA SER A 721 33.14 21.42 14.74
C SER A 721 31.74 21.04 15.24
N PRO A 722 30.74 20.88 14.36
CA PRO A 722 29.37 20.55 14.76
C PRO A 722 29.22 19.18 15.44
N ASN A 723 30.27 18.34 15.39
CA ASN A 723 30.35 17.07 16.09
C ASN A 723 30.86 17.20 17.54
N ASP A 724 31.23 18.39 18.03
CA ASP A 724 31.91 18.54 19.33
C ASP A 724 31.18 19.51 20.29
N PHE A 725 29.98 19.93 19.92
CA PHE A 725 29.15 20.81 20.73
C PHE A 725 28.15 20.00 21.51
N SER A 726 28.32 20.04 22.82
CA SER A 726 27.49 19.34 23.78
C SER A 726 26.71 20.35 24.60
N VAL A 727 25.42 20.45 24.32
CA VAL A 727 24.54 21.23 25.18
C VAL A 727 24.29 20.39 26.43
N SER A 728 24.72 20.92 27.56
CA SER A 728 24.59 20.29 28.87
C SER A 728 25.32 18.93 28.94
N GLY A 729 26.42 18.79 28.21
CA GLY A 729 27.18 17.54 28.11
C GLY A 729 26.63 16.50 27.11
N HIS A 730 25.61 16.84 26.30
CA HIS A 730 24.96 15.95 25.32
C HIS A 730 24.82 16.57 23.91
N ARG A 731 24.85 15.75 22.85
CA ARG A 731 25.14 16.14 21.45
C ARG A 731 23.97 15.83 20.48
N LEU A 732 23.77 16.66 19.45
CA LEU A 732 22.67 16.57 18.45
C LEU A 732 23.12 16.06 17.07
N GLU A 733 22.20 15.55 16.23
CA GLU A 733 22.49 15.00 14.90
C GLU A 733 21.55 15.51 13.77
N ALA A 734 21.84 15.12 12.51
CA ALA A 734 21.17 15.62 11.31
C ALA A 734 19.91 14.81 10.92
N GLY A 735 18.86 15.51 10.49
CA GLY A 735 17.57 14.91 10.09
C GLY A 735 16.49 14.91 11.18
N GLU A 736 16.81 15.42 12.37
CA GLU A 736 15.93 15.40 13.55
C GLU A 736 14.95 16.60 13.62
N LEU A 737 15.06 17.52 12.66
CA LEU A 737 14.30 18.76 12.55
C LEU A 737 13.85 18.97 11.09
N ARG A 738 12.58 19.27 10.85
CA ARG A 738 12.08 19.76 9.56
C ARG A 738 11.57 21.18 9.72
N VAL A 739 11.88 22.06 8.77
CA VAL A 739 11.38 23.44 8.74
C VAL A 739 10.27 23.52 7.69
N LYS A 740 9.11 24.03 8.09
CA LYS A 740 8.00 24.36 7.18
C LYS A 740 7.65 25.84 7.29
N TYR A 741 6.90 26.33 6.31
CA TYR A 741 6.19 27.60 6.40
C TYR A 741 4.81 27.34 7.01
N THR A 742 4.32 28.23 7.87
CA THR A 742 2.97 28.16 8.44
C THR A 742 2.48 29.59 8.71
N LEU A 743 1.17 29.81 8.55
CA LEU A 743 0.57 31.12 8.79
C LEU A 743 0.54 31.41 10.31
N GLY A 744 1.05 32.56 10.74
CA GLY A 744 1.30 32.93 12.14
C GLY A 744 1.45 34.45 12.35
N GLY A 745 1.16 34.95 13.56
CA GLY A 745 1.13 36.38 13.91
C GLY A 745 -0.27 36.89 14.32
N GLU A 746 -0.42 38.19 14.60
CA GLU A 746 -1.70 38.77 15.04
C GLU A 746 -2.82 38.68 13.98
N LEU A 747 -2.44 38.59 12.70
CA LEU A 747 -3.34 38.34 11.56
C LEU A 747 -3.61 36.85 11.29
N SER A 748 -3.06 35.93 12.10
CA SER A 748 -3.03 34.50 11.74
C SER A 748 -4.40 33.83 11.72
N THR A 749 -5.31 34.18 12.63
CA THR A 749 -6.58 33.47 12.82
C THR A 749 -7.51 33.59 11.59
N GLU A 750 -7.53 34.75 10.92
CA GLU A 750 -8.32 34.95 9.70
C GLU A 750 -7.64 34.35 8.47
N LEU A 751 -6.31 34.44 8.38
CA LEU A 751 -5.54 33.96 7.24
C LEU A 751 -5.37 32.42 7.24
N SER A 752 -5.17 31.77 8.39
CA SER A 752 -5.02 30.30 8.48
C SER A 752 -6.31 29.53 8.16
N ASP A 753 -7.43 30.19 8.36
CA ASP A 753 -8.76 29.70 7.99
C ASP A 753 -9.03 29.84 6.49
N THR A 754 -8.36 30.80 5.83
CA THR A 754 -8.60 31.18 4.44
C THR A 754 -7.58 30.56 3.49
N TYR A 755 -6.31 30.50 3.87
CA TYR A 755 -5.22 29.97 3.07
C TYR A 755 -4.61 28.70 3.67
N GLU A 756 -4.23 27.78 2.79
CA GLU A 756 -3.40 26.61 3.10
C GLU A 756 -2.03 26.74 2.45
N ALA A 757 -0.97 26.27 3.11
CA ALA A 757 0.42 26.53 2.74
C ALA A 757 1.25 25.25 2.58
N GLU A 758 2.06 25.18 1.52
CA GLU A 758 3.06 24.13 1.31
C GLU A 758 4.20 24.64 0.41
N SER A 759 5.40 24.09 0.57
CA SER A 759 6.59 24.52 -0.19
C SER A 759 7.34 23.36 -0.83
N ASP A 760 7.83 23.59 -2.05
CA ASP A 760 8.83 22.74 -2.70
C ASP A 760 10.05 23.59 -3.09
N GLY A 761 11.23 23.20 -2.61
CA GLY A 761 12.47 23.96 -2.78
C GLY A 761 12.39 25.41 -2.26
N ASP A 762 12.53 26.37 -3.17
CA ASP A 762 12.44 27.81 -2.94
C ASP A 762 11.04 28.40 -3.23
N ILE A 763 10.12 27.59 -3.73
CA ILE A 763 8.74 27.98 -4.06
C ILE A 763 7.81 27.64 -2.89
N LEU A 764 7.19 28.66 -2.30
CA LEU A 764 6.08 28.51 -1.36
C LEU A 764 4.77 28.84 -2.08
N VAL A 765 3.76 27.99 -1.93
CA VAL A 765 2.42 28.17 -2.49
C VAL A 765 1.43 28.32 -1.33
N LEU A 766 0.64 29.40 -1.34
CA LEU A 766 -0.54 29.59 -0.51
C LEU A 766 -1.78 29.44 -1.39
N LEU A 767 -2.70 28.55 -1.04
CA LEU A 767 -3.94 28.36 -1.78
C LEU A 767 -5.14 28.78 -0.93
N ASN A 768 -5.99 29.65 -1.46
CA ASN A 768 -7.21 30.06 -0.78
C ASN A 768 -8.25 28.92 -0.85
N VAL A 769 -8.62 28.35 0.30
CA VAL A 769 -9.50 27.18 0.42
C VAL A 769 -10.94 27.51 0.76
N LYS A 770 -11.30 28.80 0.86
CA LYS A 770 -12.67 29.29 1.12
C LYS A 770 -13.33 29.82 -0.17
N PRO A 771 -13.98 28.97 -0.99
CA PRO A 771 -14.80 29.44 -2.11
C PRO A 771 -16.03 30.21 -1.61
N ASP A 772 -16.43 31.24 -2.36
CA ASP A 772 -17.69 31.95 -2.12
C ASP A 772 -18.93 31.11 -2.54
N ARG A 773 -20.14 31.63 -2.27
CA ARG A 773 -21.39 30.93 -2.62
C ARG A 773 -21.52 30.67 -4.13
N HIS A 774 -21.18 31.66 -4.97
CA HIS A 774 -21.24 31.53 -6.43
C HIS A 774 -20.21 30.49 -6.95
N MET A 775 -19.03 30.40 -6.34
CA MET A 775 -18.04 29.34 -6.63
C MET A 775 -18.56 27.95 -6.22
N MET A 776 -19.20 27.85 -5.05
CA MET A 776 -19.85 26.62 -4.60
C MET A 776 -20.98 26.17 -5.54
N ASP A 777 -21.74 27.13 -6.07
CA ASP A 777 -22.83 26.91 -7.02
C ASP A 777 -22.32 26.52 -8.42
N GLU A 778 -21.27 27.18 -8.93
CA GLU A 778 -20.60 26.79 -10.18
C GLU A 778 -20.10 25.34 -10.13
N GLY A 779 -19.57 24.90 -8.98
CA GLY A 779 -19.15 23.50 -8.80
C GLY A 779 -20.30 22.50 -8.74
N VAL A 780 -21.52 22.93 -8.37
CA VAL A 780 -22.76 22.14 -8.51
C VAL A 780 -23.20 22.10 -9.97
N ALA A 781 -23.14 23.23 -10.69
CA ALA A 781 -23.41 23.26 -12.14
C ALA A 781 -22.45 22.33 -12.92
N ARG A 782 -21.17 22.29 -12.54
CA ARG A 782 -20.18 21.34 -13.07
C ARG A 782 -20.48 19.88 -12.71
N GLU A 783 -21.14 19.62 -11.57
CA GLU A 783 -21.64 18.28 -11.25
C GLU A 783 -22.86 17.89 -12.09
N VAL A 784 -23.81 18.81 -12.31
CA VAL A 784 -24.94 18.63 -13.25
C VAL A 784 -24.43 18.29 -14.65
N ILE A 785 -23.46 19.06 -15.18
CA ILE A 785 -22.80 18.79 -16.47
C ILE A 785 -22.19 17.37 -16.49
N ASN A 786 -21.53 16.94 -15.41
CA ASN A 786 -20.92 15.61 -15.31
C ASN A 786 -21.95 14.48 -15.34
N ARG A 787 -23.09 14.61 -14.62
CA ARG A 787 -24.18 13.62 -14.68
C ARG A 787 -24.75 13.51 -16.10
N ILE A 788 -25.03 14.64 -16.75
CA ILE A 788 -25.56 14.67 -18.11
C ILE A 788 -24.54 14.11 -19.14
N GLN A 789 -23.25 14.41 -18.99
CA GLN A 789 -22.18 13.84 -19.83
C GLN A 789 -22.07 12.31 -19.68
N LYS A 790 -22.19 11.78 -18.45
CA LYS A 790 -22.26 10.32 -18.20
C LYS A 790 -23.49 9.71 -18.86
N LEU A 791 -24.63 10.37 -18.76
CA LEU A 791 -25.89 9.93 -19.39
C LEU A 791 -25.79 9.90 -20.92
N ARG A 792 -25.18 10.92 -21.55
CA ARG A 792 -24.85 10.91 -22.99
C ARG A 792 -23.95 9.74 -23.37
N LYS A 793 -22.89 9.46 -22.60
CA LYS A 793 -22.00 8.32 -22.84
C LYS A 793 -22.73 6.98 -22.71
N LYS A 794 -23.63 6.84 -21.74
CA LYS A 794 -24.49 5.65 -21.54
C LYS A 794 -25.43 5.43 -22.73
N ALA A 795 -25.99 6.51 -23.27
CA ALA A 795 -26.77 6.51 -24.51
C ALA A 795 -25.92 6.44 -25.81
N ARG A 796 -24.59 6.26 -25.72
CA ARG A 796 -23.65 6.22 -26.86
C ARG A 796 -23.65 7.47 -27.77
N LEU A 797 -24.13 8.61 -27.26
CA LEU A 797 -24.18 9.87 -27.99
C LEU A 797 -22.78 10.50 -28.13
N VAL A 798 -22.50 11.05 -29.31
CA VAL A 798 -21.30 11.85 -29.59
C VAL A 798 -21.57 13.35 -29.40
N PRO A 799 -20.53 14.21 -29.22
CA PRO A 799 -20.74 15.63 -28.98
C PRO A 799 -21.47 16.39 -30.09
N SER A 800 -21.43 15.89 -31.33
CA SER A 800 -22.11 16.44 -32.51
C SER A 800 -23.59 16.08 -32.63
N ASP A 801 -24.12 15.18 -31.78
CA ASP A 801 -25.53 14.80 -31.84
C ASP A 801 -26.43 15.91 -31.28
N GLU A 802 -27.38 16.38 -32.11
CA GLU A 802 -28.37 17.38 -31.71
C GLU A 802 -29.41 16.77 -30.74
N VAL A 803 -29.33 17.21 -29.48
CA VAL A 803 -30.19 16.76 -28.39
C VAL A 803 -30.60 17.92 -27.48
N VAL A 804 -31.75 17.77 -26.83
CA VAL A 804 -32.20 18.64 -25.73
C VAL A 804 -32.27 17.83 -24.45
N VAL A 805 -31.84 18.43 -23.36
CA VAL A 805 -31.85 17.82 -22.03
C VAL A 805 -32.96 18.48 -21.21
N TYR A 806 -33.87 17.67 -20.69
CA TYR A 806 -34.91 18.09 -19.78
C TYR A 806 -34.57 17.67 -18.34
N HIS A 807 -35.01 18.46 -17.36
CA HIS A 807 -34.91 18.11 -15.94
C HIS A 807 -36.25 18.16 -15.21
N LYS A 808 -36.43 17.29 -14.21
CA LYS A 808 -37.62 17.21 -13.34
C LYS A 808 -37.20 16.98 -11.89
N GLY A 809 -37.94 17.57 -10.95
CA GLY A 809 -37.71 17.39 -9.51
C GLY A 809 -36.67 18.33 -8.88
N THR A 810 -36.29 19.42 -9.55
CA THR A 810 -35.43 20.46 -8.96
C THR A 810 -36.13 21.16 -7.78
N ALA A 811 -35.51 21.08 -6.59
CA ALA A 811 -35.99 21.72 -5.37
C ALA A 811 -34.83 22.38 -4.60
N GLY A 812 -35.12 23.39 -3.77
CA GLY A 812 -34.13 24.11 -2.96
C GLY A 812 -33.06 24.81 -3.80
N ASP A 813 -31.85 24.93 -3.25
CA ASP A 813 -30.71 25.59 -3.93
C ASP A 813 -30.38 24.99 -5.31
N LEU A 814 -30.65 23.70 -5.55
CA LEU A 814 -30.34 23.07 -6.85
C LEU A 814 -31.18 23.65 -8.00
N ALA A 815 -32.42 24.08 -7.75
CA ALA A 815 -33.24 24.75 -8.75
C ALA A 815 -32.58 26.08 -9.16
N ARG A 816 -32.26 26.92 -8.17
CA ARG A 816 -31.56 28.20 -8.38
C ARG A 816 -30.26 28.01 -9.17
N VAL A 817 -29.43 27.02 -8.83
CA VAL A 817 -28.17 26.77 -9.57
C VAL A 817 -28.41 26.36 -11.02
N VAL A 818 -29.42 25.51 -11.29
CA VAL A 818 -29.74 25.07 -12.66
C VAL A 818 -30.24 26.24 -13.52
N ASP A 819 -30.98 27.18 -12.94
CA ASP A 819 -31.48 28.37 -13.64
C ASP A 819 -30.36 29.43 -13.81
N GLU A 820 -29.64 29.75 -12.74
CA GLU A 820 -28.56 30.76 -12.70
C GLU A 820 -27.38 30.38 -13.61
N PHE A 821 -27.03 29.09 -13.69
CA PHE A 821 -25.95 28.59 -14.56
C PHE A 821 -26.47 27.91 -15.84
N ASN A 822 -27.73 28.11 -16.24
CA ASN A 822 -28.32 27.41 -17.39
C ASN A 822 -27.49 27.58 -18.67
N GLU A 823 -27.09 28.81 -18.99
CA GLU A 823 -26.30 29.12 -20.17
C GLU A 823 -24.91 28.47 -20.13
N PHE A 824 -24.24 28.49 -18.98
CA PHE A 824 -22.95 27.82 -18.77
C PHE A 824 -23.04 26.30 -18.96
N ILE A 825 -24.11 25.69 -18.43
CA ILE A 825 -24.39 24.26 -18.58
C ILE A 825 -24.68 23.93 -20.06
N ALA A 826 -25.54 24.71 -20.72
CA ALA A 826 -25.90 24.50 -22.12
C ALA A 826 -24.70 24.68 -23.07
N ASN A 827 -23.89 25.72 -22.87
CA ASN A 827 -22.68 26.00 -23.66
C ASN A 827 -21.60 24.91 -23.49
N THR A 828 -21.48 24.32 -22.30
CA THR A 828 -20.54 23.23 -22.02
C THR A 828 -21.04 21.89 -22.56
N LEU A 829 -22.35 21.65 -22.54
CA LEU A 829 -22.96 20.44 -23.12
C LEU A 829 -23.14 20.52 -24.64
N LYS A 830 -23.14 21.72 -25.24
CA LYS A 830 -23.61 21.95 -26.62
C LYS A 830 -25.03 21.41 -26.85
N ALA A 831 -25.88 21.55 -25.84
CA ALA A 831 -27.26 21.08 -25.82
C ALA A 831 -28.08 21.94 -24.84
N ALA A 832 -29.30 22.32 -25.19
CA ALA A 832 -30.14 23.14 -24.31
C ALA A 832 -30.61 22.34 -23.08
N LEU A 833 -30.62 22.98 -21.91
CA LEU A 833 -31.18 22.44 -20.66
C LEU A 833 -32.51 23.15 -20.34
N LYS A 834 -33.61 22.39 -20.21
CA LYS A 834 -34.96 22.94 -20.01
C LYS A 834 -35.74 22.21 -18.90
N PRO A 835 -36.68 22.87 -18.22
CA PRO A 835 -37.62 22.16 -17.34
C PRO A 835 -38.49 21.20 -18.17
N MET A 836 -38.81 20.04 -17.61
CA MET A 836 -39.59 19.00 -18.28
C MET A 836 -41.04 19.46 -18.54
N PRO A 837 -41.52 19.50 -19.80
CA PRO A 837 -42.91 19.79 -20.11
C PRO A 837 -43.84 18.64 -19.72
N ALA A 838 -45.15 18.90 -19.64
CA ALA A 838 -46.17 17.88 -19.31
C ALA A 838 -46.15 16.67 -20.27
N THR A 839 -45.86 16.92 -21.54
CA THR A 839 -45.56 15.92 -22.58
C THR A 839 -44.43 16.45 -23.48
N LEU A 840 -43.63 15.56 -24.08
CA LEU A 840 -42.58 15.98 -25.02
C LEU A 840 -43.20 16.65 -26.26
N PRO A 841 -42.56 17.68 -26.85
CA PRO A 841 -43.08 18.34 -28.04
C PRO A 841 -43.22 17.36 -29.21
N LYS A 842 -44.24 17.58 -30.07
CA LYS A 842 -44.53 16.70 -31.22
C LYS A 842 -43.28 16.56 -32.12
N GLY A 843 -42.86 15.31 -32.38
CA GLY A 843 -41.65 15.01 -33.14
C GLY A 843 -40.35 14.96 -32.32
N TRP A 844 -40.41 15.07 -30.99
CA TRP A 844 -39.29 14.78 -30.08
C TRP A 844 -39.50 13.45 -29.38
N HIS A 845 -38.47 12.61 -29.37
CA HIS A 845 -38.49 11.28 -28.80
C HIS A 845 -37.46 11.17 -27.66
N GLN A 846 -37.80 10.45 -26.60
CA GLN A 846 -36.90 10.20 -25.48
C GLN A 846 -35.80 9.21 -25.89
N VAL A 847 -34.54 9.61 -25.72
CA VAL A 847 -33.35 8.75 -25.93
C VAL A 847 -33.04 7.98 -24.66
N ILE A 848 -33.00 8.67 -23.51
CA ILE A 848 -32.71 8.07 -22.20
C ILE A 848 -33.26 8.96 -21.07
N ALA A 849 -33.66 8.35 -19.96
CA ALA A 849 -34.08 9.03 -18.72
C ALA A 849 -33.45 8.34 -17.51
N GLU A 850 -32.92 9.11 -16.56
CA GLU A 850 -32.31 8.56 -15.33
C GLU A 850 -32.43 9.53 -14.16
N LYS A 851 -32.61 8.97 -12.95
CA LYS A 851 -32.66 9.73 -11.69
C LYS A 851 -31.29 9.73 -11.04
N GLU A 852 -30.78 10.91 -10.73
CA GLU A 852 -29.47 11.17 -10.16
C GLU A 852 -29.62 11.95 -8.85
N THR A 853 -28.78 11.68 -7.86
CA THR A 853 -28.77 12.43 -6.58
C THR A 853 -27.56 13.37 -6.55
N ILE A 854 -27.81 14.67 -6.35
CA ILE A 854 -26.80 15.73 -6.28
C ILE A 854 -27.08 16.54 -5.01
N LYS A 855 -26.09 16.62 -4.09
CA LYS A 855 -26.23 17.28 -2.77
C LYS A 855 -27.55 16.90 -2.06
N ASP A 856 -27.80 15.58 -1.95
CA ASP A 856 -28.98 14.98 -1.31
C ASP A 856 -30.35 15.32 -1.95
N VAL A 857 -30.38 16.04 -3.08
CA VAL A 857 -31.58 16.28 -3.89
C VAL A 857 -31.58 15.31 -5.09
N THR A 858 -32.71 14.62 -5.31
CA THR A 858 -32.90 13.72 -6.45
C THR A 858 -33.51 14.47 -7.62
N ILE A 859 -32.78 14.51 -8.74
CA ILE A 859 -33.17 15.15 -10.00
C ILE A 859 -33.26 14.09 -11.11
N GLU A 860 -34.29 14.16 -11.93
CA GLU A 860 -34.48 13.28 -13.09
C GLU A 860 -34.05 14.02 -14.36
N PHE A 861 -33.07 13.49 -15.08
CA PHE A 861 -32.62 14.02 -16.37
C PHE A 861 -33.17 13.16 -17.51
N VAL A 862 -33.69 13.82 -18.55
CA VAL A 862 -34.24 13.15 -19.74
C VAL A 862 -33.60 13.77 -20.99
N ILE A 863 -32.89 12.96 -21.79
CA ILE A 863 -32.33 13.41 -23.07
C ILE A 863 -33.31 13.03 -24.18
N ALA A 864 -33.64 13.99 -25.04
CA ALA A 864 -34.52 13.80 -26.18
C ALA A 864 -33.88 14.32 -27.49
N SER A 865 -34.30 13.76 -28.63
CA SER A 865 -33.89 14.21 -29.96
C SER A 865 -35.06 14.14 -30.94
N GLN A 866 -34.97 14.90 -32.04
CA GLN A 866 -35.87 14.76 -33.21
C GLN A 866 -35.40 13.64 -34.16
N ASN A 867 -34.17 13.15 -34.01
CA ASN A 867 -33.64 12.07 -34.82
C ASN A 867 -34.08 10.71 -34.27
N GLU A 868 -35.11 10.10 -34.87
CA GLU A 868 -35.63 8.77 -34.49
C GLU A 868 -34.54 7.68 -34.47
N LYS A 869 -33.47 7.82 -35.27
CA LYS A 869 -32.36 6.85 -35.29
C LYS A 869 -31.60 6.81 -33.97
N LEU A 870 -31.52 7.93 -33.25
CA LEU A 870 -30.91 8.00 -31.90
C LEU A 870 -31.81 7.39 -30.81
N CYS A 871 -33.10 7.28 -31.07
CA CYS A 871 -34.10 6.89 -30.06
C CYS A 871 -34.39 5.38 -30.08
N ASN A 872 -34.11 4.71 -31.21
CA ASN A 872 -34.26 3.26 -31.36
C ASN A 872 -33.16 2.42 -30.66
N THR A 873 -32.19 3.04 -29.98
CA THR A 873 -31.12 2.33 -29.25
C THR A 873 -31.55 1.79 -27.88
N GLY A 874 -32.77 2.10 -27.40
CA GLY A 874 -33.24 1.74 -26.05
C GLY A 874 -34.37 0.71 -25.95
N ALA A 875 -34.97 0.26 -27.07
CA ALA A 875 -36.25 -0.47 -27.05
C ALA A 875 -36.31 -1.79 -27.83
N LYS A 876 -35.18 -2.29 -28.37
CA LYS A 876 -35.11 -3.61 -29.05
C LYS A 876 -33.88 -4.42 -28.64
N GLU A 877 -33.70 -4.66 -27.33
CA GLU A 877 -32.78 -5.70 -26.84
C GLU A 877 -33.14 -6.20 -25.43
N SER A 878 -34.42 -6.57 -25.23
CA SER A 878 -34.88 -7.39 -24.10
C SER A 878 -35.16 -8.85 -24.50
N ALA A 879 -34.69 -9.27 -25.68
CA ALA A 879 -34.72 -10.65 -26.15
C ALA A 879 -33.54 -10.95 -27.11
N LYS A 880 -32.65 -11.84 -26.65
CA LYS A 880 -31.48 -12.43 -27.35
C LYS A 880 -30.24 -11.54 -27.54
N VAL A 881 -29.14 -12.24 -27.84
CA VAL A 881 -27.79 -11.78 -28.27
C VAL A 881 -26.79 -11.47 -27.14
N ASN A 882 -26.10 -12.54 -26.69
CA ASN A 882 -24.65 -12.45 -26.58
C ASN A 882 -24.07 -12.21 -28.00
N GLY A 883 -23.12 -11.31 -28.18
CA GLY A 883 -22.52 -11.14 -29.51
C GLY A 883 -21.72 -9.86 -29.73
N SER A 884 -20.43 -9.89 -29.37
CA SER A 884 -19.31 -9.24 -30.08
C SER A 884 -19.56 -7.90 -30.81
N GLN A 885 -19.09 -6.81 -30.21
CA GLN A 885 -18.72 -5.61 -30.97
C GLN A 885 -17.40 -5.89 -31.72
N GLN A 886 -17.48 -6.12 -33.04
CA GLN A 886 -16.28 -6.18 -33.89
C GLN A 886 -15.64 -4.79 -33.98
N VAL A 887 -14.31 -4.75 -33.80
CA VAL A 887 -13.47 -3.63 -34.24
C VAL A 887 -13.26 -3.76 -35.74
N LEU A 888 -13.40 -2.65 -36.47
CA LEU A 888 -13.17 -2.58 -37.91
C LEU A 888 -11.68 -2.82 -38.23
N THR A 889 -11.38 -3.92 -38.91
CA THR A 889 -10.13 -4.10 -39.67
C THR A 889 -10.48 -4.49 -41.10
N ASN A 890 -10.45 -3.52 -42.01
CA ASN A 890 -10.66 -3.78 -43.44
C ASN A 890 -9.40 -4.40 -44.06
N GLY A 891 -9.55 -5.64 -44.55
CA GLY A 891 -9.02 -6.13 -45.83
C GLY A 891 -7.51 -6.11 -46.08
N LEU A 892 -6.97 -7.31 -46.32
CA LEU A 892 -6.16 -7.58 -47.51
C LEU A 892 -6.28 -9.07 -47.86
N ASP A 893 -6.97 -9.37 -48.98
CA ASP A 893 -7.07 -10.71 -49.55
C ASP A 893 -5.73 -11.16 -50.17
N ILE A 894 -5.34 -12.42 -49.95
CA ILE A 894 -4.55 -13.19 -50.92
C ILE A 894 -5.18 -14.59 -51.04
N LYS A 895 -5.51 -14.98 -52.28
CA LYS A 895 -6.06 -16.29 -52.65
C LYS A 895 -4.95 -17.29 -52.97
N SER A 896 -5.19 -18.57 -52.68
CA SER A 896 -4.92 -19.78 -53.52
C SER A 896 -5.10 -21.01 -52.63
N ASP A 897 -6.10 -21.87 -52.85
CA ASP A 897 -6.03 -23.09 -53.70
C ASP A 897 -5.22 -24.23 -53.04
N ASP A 898 -5.59 -25.52 -53.06
CA ASP A 898 -6.80 -26.26 -53.46
C ASP A 898 -6.61 -27.77 -53.06
N LYS A 899 -7.67 -28.57 -52.88
CA LYS A 899 -7.67 -30.07 -52.74
C LYS A 899 -6.81 -30.67 -51.58
N SER A 900 -6.79 -31.98 -51.22
CA SER A 900 -7.70 -33.16 -51.24
C SER A 900 -6.98 -34.31 -50.47
N ALA A 901 -7.56 -35.30 -49.80
CA ALA A 901 -8.93 -35.62 -49.32
C ALA A 901 -8.83 -36.88 -48.38
N ASN A 902 -9.96 -37.55 -48.10
CA ASN A 902 -10.09 -38.93 -47.58
C ASN A 902 -9.63 -39.30 -46.15
N ASN A 903 -10.66 -39.46 -45.28
CA ASN A 903 -10.84 -40.53 -44.28
C ASN A 903 -10.40 -41.93 -44.80
N PRO A 904 -10.09 -42.95 -43.95
CA PRO A 904 -10.96 -43.33 -42.81
C PRO A 904 -10.30 -43.85 -41.50
N LYS A 905 -11.17 -43.95 -40.47
CA LYS A 905 -11.06 -44.74 -39.21
C LYS A 905 -11.05 -46.27 -39.48
N PRO A 906 -11.03 -47.19 -38.48
CA PRO A 906 -10.78 -47.11 -37.01
C PRO A 906 -9.60 -48.04 -36.55
N VAL A 907 -9.22 -48.20 -35.28
CA VAL A 907 -9.78 -49.17 -34.28
C VAL A 907 -9.05 -49.05 -32.92
N LYS A 908 -9.74 -49.50 -31.86
CA LYS A 908 -9.36 -49.55 -30.43
C LYS A 908 -8.12 -50.40 -30.12
N ASN A 909 -7.25 -49.96 -29.20
CA ASN A 909 -7.07 -50.53 -27.84
C ASN A 909 -5.76 -50.07 -27.16
N SER A 910 -5.83 -49.91 -25.83
CA SER A 910 -4.72 -49.69 -24.89
C SER A 910 -4.14 -51.04 -24.40
N PRO A 911 -3.18 -51.11 -23.44
CA PRO A 911 -2.25 -50.11 -22.89
C PRO A 911 -0.78 -50.62 -22.75
N ASN A 912 0.02 -49.92 -21.93
CA ASN A 912 1.20 -50.36 -21.14
C ASN A 912 2.65 -50.04 -21.60
N LYS A 913 3.26 -49.16 -20.79
CA LYS A 913 4.55 -49.31 -20.05
C LYS A 913 5.88 -49.50 -20.79
N ARG A 914 6.80 -48.57 -20.45
CA ARG A 914 8.25 -48.77 -20.19
C ARG A 914 9.08 -49.14 -21.45
N THR A 915 10.35 -48.75 -21.62
CA THR A 915 11.31 -48.07 -20.73
C THR A 915 12.39 -47.38 -21.59
N SER A 916 13.26 -46.58 -20.96
CA SER A 916 14.65 -46.26 -21.35
C SER A 916 15.28 -47.09 -22.50
N SER A 917 16.17 -46.55 -23.36
CA SER A 917 17.41 -45.90 -22.92
C SER A 917 18.26 -45.28 -24.05
N THR A 918 19.06 -44.26 -23.69
CA THR A 918 20.46 -43.98 -24.09
C THR A 918 20.89 -43.75 -25.56
N SER A 919 21.53 -42.58 -25.72
CA SER A 919 22.84 -42.32 -26.37
C SER A 919 22.97 -42.21 -27.90
N GLY A 920 23.72 -41.19 -28.33
CA GLY A 920 24.22 -41.01 -29.71
C GLY A 920 24.49 -39.55 -30.04
N VAL A 921 25.73 -39.08 -29.89
CA VAL A 921 26.14 -37.69 -30.19
C VAL A 921 26.48 -37.53 -31.68
N GLY A 922 26.02 -36.44 -32.31
CA GLY A 922 26.40 -36.10 -33.69
C GLY A 922 26.16 -34.61 -34.04
N SER A 923 27.26 -33.87 -34.21
CA SER A 923 27.44 -32.64 -35.01
C SER A 923 26.24 -31.70 -35.24
N SER A 924 26.27 -30.51 -34.61
CA SER A 924 25.39 -29.38 -34.93
C SER A 924 26.05 -28.35 -35.86
N GLU A 925 25.77 -28.45 -37.17
CA GLU A 925 25.73 -27.25 -38.03
C GLU A 925 24.36 -26.56 -37.89
N GLY A 926 24.31 -25.27 -38.19
CA GLY A 926 23.22 -24.40 -37.77
C GLY A 926 21.87 -24.68 -38.46
N VAL A 927 20.83 -24.87 -37.65
CA VAL A 927 19.42 -24.69 -38.03
C VAL A 927 18.79 -23.72 -37.03
N SER A 928 18.10 -22.70 -37.53
CA SER A 928 17.35 -21.77 -36.67
C SER A 928 16.19 -22.50 -35.99
N GLU A 929 16.14 -22.48 -34.67
CA GLU A 929 14.95 -22.94 -33.94
C GLU A 929 13.71 -22.15 -34.40
N PRO A 930 12.58 -22.83 -34.72
CA PRO A 930 11.33 -22.14 -35.05
C PRO A 930 10.78 -21.42 -33.80
N PRO A 931 9.97 -20.35 -33.98
CA PRO A 931 9.50 -19.52 -32.86
C PRO A 931 8.69 -20.32 -31.84
N PHE A 932 9.25 -20.48 -30.65
CA PHE A 932 8.61 -21.14 -29.50
C PHE A 932 7.48 -20.26 -28.93
N CYS A 933 6.25 -20.78 -28.97
CA CYS A 933 5.12 -20.19 -28.26
C CYS A 933 4.72 -21.09 -27.09
N LYS A 934 4.95 -20.61 -25.85
CA LYS A 934 4.70 -21.39 -24.62
C LYS A 934 3.21 -21.69 -24.35
N TYR A 935 2.33 -20.97 -25.04
CA TYR A 935 0.88 -20.97 -24.82
C TYR A 935 0.14 -20.96 -26.15
N PHE A 936 -0.86 -21.83 -26.31
CA PHE A 936 -1.75 -21.84 -27.46
C PHE A 936 -3.18 -21.53 -27.00
N ASN A 937 -3.84 -20.57 -27.64
CA ASN A 937 -5.25 -20.29 -27.41
C ASN A 937 -6.08 -21.22 -28.30
N ILE A 938 -6.91 -22.07 -27.70
CA ILE A 938 -7.86 -22.93 -28.40
C ILE A 938 -9.27 -22.45 -28.08
N GLU A 939 -10.09 -22.21 -29.12
CA GLU A 939 -11.55 -22.05 -28.97
C GLU A 939 -12.22 -23.41 -29.15
N LEU A 940 -12.98 -23.84 -28.13
CA LEU A 940 -13.76 -25.07 -28.20
C LEU A 940 -15.10 -24.82 -28.90
N CYS A 941 -15.34 -25.55 -29.99
CA CYS A 941 -16.60 -25.54 -30.73
C CYS A 941 -17.32 -26.89 -30.60
N THR A 942 -18.63 -26.88 -30.34
CA THR A 942 -19.45 -28.10 -30.40
C THR A 942 -19.71 -28.51 -31.85
N LYS A 943 -19.88 -29.82 -32.10
CA LYS A 943 -20.02 -30.41 -33.45
C LYS A 943 -21.16 -29.86 -34.32
N GLU A 944 -22.12 -29.14 -33.74
CA GLU A 944 -23.28 -28.56 -34.43
C GLU A 944 -23.27 -27.02 -34.43
N GLY A 945 -22.15 -26.39 -34.05
CA GLY A 945 -21.85 -24.98 -34.37
C GLY A 945 -22.70 -23.92 -33.65
N LYS A 946 -23.45 -24.26 -32.59
CA LYS A 946 -24.26 -23.30 -31.82
C LYS A 946 -24.26 -23.54 -30.31
N THR A 947 -23.36 -22.89 -29.57
CA THR A 947 -23.55 -22.50 -28.15
C THR A 947 -22.71 -21.26 -27.80
N ASP A 948 -23.17 -20.47 -26.82
CA ASP A 948 -22.63 -19.15 -26.44
C ASP A 948 -21.46 -19.17 -25.42
N ARG A 949 -20.81 -20.31 -25.21
CA ARG A 949 -19.73 -20.43 -24.19
C ARG A 949 -18.35 -20.57 -24.83
N LYS A 950 -17.71 -19.43 -25.10
CA LYS A 950 -16.27 -19.36 -25.36
C LYS A 950 -15.52 -19.53 -24.04
N ALA A 951 -14.71 -20.58 -23.94
CA ALA A 951 -13.72 -20.75 -22.88
C ALA A 951 -12.34 -20.80 -23.53
N THR A 952 -11.45 -19.89 -23.15
CA THR A 952 -10.03 -19.95 -23.54
C THR A 952 -9.31 -20.88 -22.58
N VAL A 953 -8.94 -22.06 -23.05
CA VAL A 953 -8.11 -22.99 -22.27
C VAL A 953 -6.65 -22.74 -22.61
N LEU A 954 -5.89 -22.23 -21.65
CA LEU A 954 -4.43 -22.12 -21.73
C LEU A 954 -3.80 -23.47 -21.41
N LEU A 955 -3.46 -24.23 -22.45
CA LEU A 955 -2.60 -25.40 -22.29
C LEU A 955 -1.14 -24.95 -22.24
N GLU A 956 -0.56 -24.99 -21.04
CA GLU A 956 0.89 -24.85 -20.85
C GLU A 956 1.56 -26.20 -21.13
N ASN A 957 2.49 -26.25 -22.09
CA ASN A 957 3.36 -27.41 -22.29
C ASN A 957 4.53 -27.29 -21.31
N PRO A 958 4.58 -28.06 -20.20
CA PRO A 958 5.49 -27.75 -19.10
C PRO A 958 6.94 -28.24 -19.33
N ILE A 959 7.14 -29.10 -20.35
CA ILE A 959 8.41 -29.84 -20.54
C ILE A 959 9.11 -29.43 -21.85
N GLY A 960 8.40 -28.87 -22.84
CA GLY A 960 9.02 -28.10 -23.93
C GLY A 960 9.79 -28.87 -25.01
N GLU A 961 9.83 -30.21 -24.97
CA GLU A 961 10.68 -31.01 -25.89
C GLU A 961 10.02 -31.46 -27.22
N TYR A 962 8.72 -31.22 -27.44
CA TYR A 962 8.03 -31.70 -28.67
C TYR A 962 7.00 -30.72 -29.24
N ILE A 963 6.90 -30.70 -30.58
CA ILE A 963 5.82 -30.06 -31.34
C ILE A 963 4.56 -30.93 -31.17
N THR A 964 3.57 -30.42 -30.43
CA THR A 964 2.31 -31.15 -30.19
C THR A 964 1.52 -31.30 -31.48
N SER A 965 1.23 -32.54 -31.88
CA SER A 965 0.39 -32.79 -33.06
C SER A 965 -1.10 -32.55 -32.72
N GLY A 966 -1.89 -32.11 -33.70
CA GLY A 966 -3.33 -31.85 -33.48
C GLY A 966 -4.12 -33.07 -32.97
N HIS A 967 -3.61 -34.28 -33.21
CA HIS A 967 -4.24 -35.54 -32.81
C HIS A 967 -4.00 -35.92 -31.33
N GLU A 968 -2.99 -35.35 -30.68
CA GLU A 968 -2.79 -35.45 -29.22
C GLU A 968 -3.64 -34.43 -28.45
N LEU A 969 -3.90 -33.29 -29.09
CA LEU A 969 -4.69 -32.18 -28.55
C LEU A 969 -6.15 -32.60 -28.27
N ASP A 970 -6.74 -33.36 -29.20
CA ASP A 970 -8.08 -33.99 -29.07
C ASP A 970 -8.21 -35.02 -27.94
N ARG A 971 -7.09 -35.52 -27.37
CA ARG A 971 -7.12 -36.54 -26.29
C ARG A 971 -7.15 -35.96 -24.88
N ASN A 972 -6.73 -34.70 -24.71
CA ASN A 972 -6.59 -34.05 -23.41
C ASN A 972 -7.75 -33.11 -23.07
N VAL A 973 -8.78 -33.04 -23.91
CA VAL A 973 -10.01 -32.26 -23.69
C VAL A 973 -11.22 -33.20 -23.61
N ILE A 974 -11.57 -33.59 -22.38
CA ILE A 974 -12.87 -34.17 -21.99
C ILE A 974 -13.34 -33.43 -20.73
#